data_AF-A0A1S2VI37-F1
#
_entry.id   AF-A0A1S2VI37-F1
#
_cell.length_a   1.000
_cell.length_b   1.000
_cell.length_c   1.000
_cell.angle_alpha   90.00
_cell.angle_beta   90.00
_cell.angle_gamma   90.00
#
_symmetry.space_group_name_H-M   'P 1'
#
loop_
_entity.id
_entity.type
_entity.pdbx_description
1 polymer ?
#
loop_
_entity_poly.entity_id
_entity_poly.type
_entity_poly.pdbx_seq_one_letter_code
_entity_poly.pdbx_strand_id
1 'polypeptide(L)'
;MKKLVFLATAFLLPVLTRAQLTREQRLETTVIGWDPANYYDRNYKPKTSPVDKQREGYVNKFAEWVKKSYTPVAGLGEYQRYVREYNYHVLFSVWDVDYNYLNAQKNFKPIGETGFPRFNVGANLLAGTSDIAFMSSPEAWYFTMESKGFAPFGRQDAMKDRNPDIDPNVSRYLTWYNENTCAVYLTPGNKLPLIPVTKGEFLDRALASMDGVLEKIRKDETERWRDRPENVPSVMKLKTEEVDKIRANIRSLQDKYRSRLNEPARVTNAQFDWRQITTGSWDVFTNAPNSSYYPVYKIGAETITKMRGAEPVWIAAIFPYHTKNDGNKNYEMYAAMTRNINYEYIYNYFFAPDQVKGKSYSPANEAELKARLEAYGKRNAYTGSAPPTPANLPANVHFQETFSKDAVGSEPADWYYYRTGSTPFAVTNLPGTSGNWLKMGVGRSIKPMYLKAPLPKNFTLEYDVATDNGFSGRTGGAVELMITSRPLSANNSETKSNLLKDASITVRVEAGNEADDASNYRGLLRVKISNTPEVNEENFVKGITAEYPLKAFTNRKTSVHISVQVKDGAVSVLVNNNVVIKPSDFKMTYGGACKLCGVDPAQSFSNLLWNNVTNDSKAVGVYIGNVKVMRE
;
A
#
# COMPACT_ATOMS: atom_id res chain seq x y z
N MET A 1 -69.96 12.72 40.41
CA MET A 1 -69.54 13.65 39.32
C MET A 1 -68.02 13.61 39.24
N LYS A 2 -67.48 12.93 38.23
CA LYS A 2 -66.05 12.58 38.11
C LYS A 2 -65.31 13.62 37.25
N LYS A 3 -64.14 14.03 37.71
CA LYS A 3 -63.25 15.04 37.11
C LYS A 3 -62.67 14.56 35.78
N LEU A 4 -62.75 15.40 34.75
CA LEU A 4 -61.99 15.30 33.51
C LEU A 4 -60.52 15.66 33.79
N VAL A 5 -59.59 14.78 33.45
CA VAL A 5 -58.16 15.07 33.33
C VAL A 5 -57.80 14.93 31.85
N PHE A 6 -57.41 16.06 31.24
CA PHE A 6 -56.84 16.13 29.90
C PHE A 6 -55.43 15.53 29.94
N LEU A 7 -55.22 14.40 29.28
CA LEU A 7 -53.90 13.82 29.07
C LEU A 7 -53.38 14.29 27.69
N ALA A 8 -52.60 15.37 27.67
CA ALA A 8 -51.84 15.79 26.51
C ALA A 8 -50.57 14.93 26.42
N THR A 9 -50.67 13.76 25.78
CA THR A 9 -49.52 12.90 25.49
C THR A 9 -48.78 13.47 24.28
N ALA A 10 -47.73 14.26 24.53
CA ALA A 10 -46.77 14.66 23.53
C ALA A 10 -46.05 13.42 22.98
N PHE A 11 -46.31 13.10 21.71
CA PHE A 11 -45.53 12.15 20.92
C PHE A 11 -44.10 12.70 20.71
N LEU A 12 -43.22 12.49 21.68
CA LEU A 12 -41.77 12.57 21.48
C LEU A 12 -41.32 11.24 20.86
N LEU A 13 -41.41 11.12 19.53
CA LEU A 13 -40.72 10.07 18.79
C LEU A 13 -39.21 10.28 18.94
N PRO A 14 -38.45 9.36 19.57
CA PRO A 14 -37.01 9.44 19.56
C PRO A 14 -36.53 9.20 18.13
N VAL A 15 -36.00 10.25 17.51
CA VAL A 15 -35.29 10.16 16.23
C VAL A 15 -34.05 9.31 16.46
N LEU A 16 -34.13 8.04 16.07
CA LEU A 16 -33.01 7.10 16.09
C LEU A 16 -31.96 7.59 15.08
N THR A 17 -30.95 8.30 15.56
CA THR A 17 -29.75 8.63 14.79
C THR A 17 -28.99 7.34 14.50
N ARG A 18 -29.14 6.85 13.27
CA ARG A 18 -28.44 5.64 12.76
C ARG A 18 -27.01 6.02 12.36
N ALA A 19 -26.02 5.26 12.81
CA ALA A 19 -24.61 5.50 12.49
C ALA A 19 -24.36 5.23 10.99
N GLN A 20 -24.23 6.30 10.21
CA GLN A 20 -23.82 6.26 8.81
C GLN A 20 -22.33 5.89 8.72
N LEU A 21 -21.90 5.30 7.60
CA LEU A 21 -20.48 5.22 7.24
C LEU A 21 -19.82 6.58 7.50
N THR A 22 -18.60 6.58 8.03
CA THR A 22 -17.86 7.83 8.19
C THR A 22 -17.57 8.45 6.82
N ARG A 23 -17.27 9.75 6.79
CA ARG A 23 -16.94 10.43 5.53
C ARG A 23 -15.75 9.74 4.87
N GLU A 24 -14.73 9.39 5.63
CA GLU A 24 -13.50 8.73 5.18
C GLU A 24 -13.77 7.30 4.70
N GLN A 25 -14.64 6.55 5.37
CA GLN A 25 -15.02 5.21 4.95
C GLN A 25 -15.77 5.20 3.61
N ARG A 26 -16.68 6.17 3.40
CA ARG A 26 -17.32 6.34 2.09
C ARG A 26 -16.30 6.67 1.02
N LEU A 27 -15.27 7.45 1.36
CA LEU A 27 -14.25 7.84 0.41
C LEU A 27 -13.48 6.66 -0.17
N GLU A 28 -13.09 5.68 0.66
CA GLU A 28 -12.37 4.47 0.21
C GLU A 28 -13.11 3.65 -0.84
N THR A 29 -14.44 3.76 -0.90
CA THR A 29 -15.29 3.08 -1.89
C THR A 29 -15.96 4.02 -2.86
N THR A 30 -15.59 5.31 -2.88
CA THR A 30 -16.17 6.27 -3.80
C THR A 30 -15.49 6.19 -5.16
N VAL A 31 -16.28 5.97 -6.20
CA VAL A 31 -15.85 6.17 -7.59
C VAL A 31 -15.84 7.67 -7.84
N ILE A 32 -14.64 8.25 -7.92
CA ILE A 32 -14.46 9.71 -8.06
C ILE A 32 -14.24 10.06 -9.53
N GLY A 33 -13.44 9.26 -10.21
CA GLY A 33 -13.13 9.48 -11.62
C GLY A 33 -12.01 10.50 -11.84
N TRP A 34 -12.01 11.06 -13.05
CA TRP A 34 -10.98 11.98 -13.54
C TRP A 34 -11.39 13.42 -13.31
N ASP A 35 -10.46 14.28 -12.91
CA ASP A 35 -10.70 15.72 -12.78
C ASP A 35 -11.11 16.30 -14.15
N PRO A 36 -12.33 16.86 -14.28
CA PRO A 36 -12.73 17.52 -15.52
C PRO A 36 -11.89 18.75 -15.85
N ALA A 37 -11.29 19.42 -14.86
CA ALA A 37 -10.41 20.57 -15.08
C ALA A 37 -8.99 20.17 -15.50
N ASN A 38 -8.56 18.96 -15.14
CA ASN A 38 -7.24 18.37 -15.40
C ASN A 38 -6.10 19.39 -15.25
N TYR A 39 -5.87 19.84 -14.02
CA TYR A 39 -5.06 21.01 -13.69
C TYR A 39 -3.65 20.97 -14.31
N TYR A 40 -3.01 19.80 -14.32
CA TYR A 40 -1.64 19.63 -14.80
C TYR A 40 -1.48 19.67 -16.33
N ASP A 41 -2.55 19.50 -17.09
CA ASP A 41 -2.52 19.57 -18.56
C ASP A 41 -3.18 20.84 -19.12
N ARG A 42 -3.79 21.68 -18.28
CA ARG A 42 -4.52 22.88 -18.71
C ARG A 42 -3.67 23.89 -19.51
N ASN A 43 -2.35 23.86 -19.29
CA ASN A 43 -1.38 24.72 -19.97
C ASN A 43 -0.68 24.01 -21.15
N TYR A 44 -1.15 22.82 -21.54
CA TYR A 44 -0.61 22.09 -22.67
C TYR A 44 -0.85 22.89 -23.96
N LYS A 45 0.24 23.24 -24.64
CA LYS A 45 0.20 24.02 -25.88
C LYS A 45 0.10 23.09 -27.09
N PRO A 46 -0.87 23.34 -28.00
CA PRO A 46 -0.99 22.58 -29.24
C PRO A 46 0.32 22.58 -30.04
N LYS A 47 0.62 21.44 -30.66
CA LYS A 47 1.84 21.29 -31.45
C LYS A 47 1.67 21.86 -32.85
N THR A 48 2.75 22.43 -33.39
CA THR A 48 2.74 23.10 -34.70
C THR A 48 3.36 22.26 -35.80
N SER A 49 4.44 21.52 -35.51
CA SER A 49 5.10 20.66 -36.50
C SER A 49 4.20 19.48 -36.90
N PRO A 50 4.21 19.01 -38.18
CA PRO A 50 3.39 17.87 -38.61
C PRO A 50 3.63 16.60 -37.78
N VAL A 51 4.90 16.31 -37.48
CA VAL A 51 5.28 15.15 -36.66
C VAL A 51 4.72 15.28 -35.24
N ASP A 52 4.87 16.43 -34.59
CA ASP A 52 4.38 16.61 -33.23
C ASP A 52 2.86 16.69 -33.14
N LYS A 53 2.16 17.16 -34.18
CA LYS A 53 0.70 17.07 -34.28
C LYS A 53 0.22 15.62 -34.34
N GLN A 54 0.93 14.77 -35.08
CA GLN A 54 0.58 13.35 -35.13
C GLN A 54 0.85 12.65 -33.79
N ARG A 55 1.98 12.96 -33.13
CA ARG A 55 2.28 12.50 -31.76
C ARG A 55 1.26 12.98 -30.75
N GLU A 56 0.81 14.23 -30.86
CA GLU A 56 -0.28 14.78 -30.07
C GLU A 56 -1.58 13.98 -30.24
N GLY A 57 -1.89 13.60 -31.48
CA GLY A 57 -2.99 12.67 -31.79
C GLY A 57 -2.86 11.33 -31.06
N TYR A 58 -1.64 10.77 -30.98
CA TYR A 58 -1.39 9.52 -30.27
C TYR A 58 -1.48 9.63 -28.76
N VAL A 59 -0.93 10.69 -28.14
CA VAL A 59 -1.07 10.88 -26.69
C VAL A 59 -2.53 11.15 -26.29
N ASN A 60 -3.33 11.79 -27.14
CA ASN A 60 -4.77 11.93 -26.92
C ASN A 60 -5.46 10.55 -26.89
N LYS A 61 -5.07 9.64 -27.79
CA LYS A 61 -5.58 8.26 -27.80
C LYS A 61 -5.15 7.48 -26.55
N PHE A 62 -3.89 7.61 -26.12
CA PHE A 62 -3.44 6.99 -24.87
C PHE A 62 -4.27 7.47 -23.67
N ALA A 63 -4.53 8.78 -23.56
CA ALA A 63 -5.39 9.33 -22.52
C ALA A 63 -6.82 8.75 -22.59
N GLU A 64 -7.41 8.70 -23.79
CA GLU A 64 -8.75 8.13 -24.00
C GLU A 64 -8.82 6.64 -23.59
N TRP A 65 -7.87 5.83 -24.05
CA TRP A 65 -7.84 4.39 -23.79
C TRP A 65 -7.66 4.08 -22.31
N VAL A 66 -6.78 4.81 -21.61
CA VAL A 66 -6.61 4.68 -20.16
C VAL A 66 -7.88 5.09 -19.42
N LYS A 67 -8.51 6.23 -19.78
CA LYS A 67 -9.77 6.68 -19.16
C LYS A 67 -10.92 5.70 -19.34
N LYS A 68 -10.96 4.97 -20.47
CA LYS A 68 -11.93 3.88 -20.69
C LYS A 68 -11.64 2.62 -19.85
N SER A 69 -10.36 2.38 -19.53
CA SER A 69 -9.91 1.17 -18.84
C SER A 69 -9.76 1.35 -17.33
N TYR A 70 -9.74 2.59 -16.88
CA TYR A 70 -9.54 2.96 -15.48
C TYR A 70 -10.44 4.13 -15.09
N THR A 71 -11.26 3.91 -14.07
CA THR A 71 -11.98 4.98 -13.37
C THR A 71 -11.44 5.05 -11.94
N PRO A 72 -10.79 6.16 -11.54
CA PRO A 72 -10.27 6.33 -10.18
C PRO A 72 -11.31 6.09 -9.08
N VAL A 73 -10.91 5.28 -8.11
CA VAL A 73 -11.66 4.98 -6.88
C VAL A 73 -10.85 5.49 -5.70
N ALA A 74 -11.51 6.12 -4.72
CA ALA A 74 -10.88 6.70 -3.53
C ALA A 74 -9.80 7.77 -3.79
N GLY A 75 -9.68 8.25 -5.01
CA GLY A 75 -8.76 9.31 -5.39
C GLY A 75 -9.20 9.98 -6.69
N LEU A 76 -8.68 11.19 -6.92
CA LEU A 76 -8.99 11.99 -8.10
C LEU A 76 -7.92 11.79 -9.17
N GLY A 77 -8.32 11.31 -10.34
CA GLY A 77 -7.38 11.08 -11.44
C GLY A 77 -7.06 12.36 -12.21
N GLU A 78 -5.79 12.56 -12.54
CA GLU A 78 -5.32 13.59 -13.46
C GLU A 78 -4.29 13.02 -14.43
N TYR A 79 -4.04 13.72 -15.52
CA TYR A 79 -3.02 13.33 -16.48
C TYR A 79 -2.31 14.52 -17.09
N GLN A 80 -1.10 14.30 -17.59
CA GLN A 80 -0.30 15.30 -18.29
C GLN A 80 0.29 14.69 -19.57
N ARG A 81 0.13 15.39 -20.69
CA ARG A 81 0.66 14.97 -22.00
C ARG A 81 2.08 15.49 -22.21
N TYR A 82 2.94 14.62 -22.72
CA TYR A 82 4.30 14.96 -23.12
C TYR A 82 4.54 14.55 -24.57
N VAL A 83 4.99 15.50 -25.37
CA VAL A 83 5.48 15.27 -26.74
C VAL A 83 6.91 15.80 -26.79
N ARG A 84 7.88 14.89 -26.87
CA ARG A 84 9.32 15.16 -26.94
C ARG A 84 9.88 14.58 -28.24
N GLU A 85 11.12 14.95 -28.56
CA GLU A 85 11.77 14.57 -29.82
C GLU A 85 11.87 13.04 -30.01
N TYR A 86 12.17 12.28 -28.96
CA TYR A 86 12.42 10.83 -29.05
C TYR A 86 11.33 9.95 -28.43
N ASN A 87 10.43 10.54 -27.64
CA ASN A 87 9.34 9.84 -26.98
C ASN A 87 8.14 10.77 -26.76
N TYR A 88 6.96 10.18 -26.64
CA TYR A 88 5.74 10.90 -26.33
C TYR A 88 4.82 9.99 -25.52
N HIS A 89 4.22 10.54 -24.47
CA HIS A 89 3.51 9.76 -23.48
C HIS A 89 2.49 10.59 -22.72
N VAL A 90 1.66 9.89 -21.95
CA VAL A 90 0.77 10.47 -20.96
C VAL A 90 1.20 9.97 -19.58
N LEU A 91 1.50 10.89 -18.68
CA LEU A 91 1.70 10.62 -17.26
C LEU A 91 0.36 10.78 -16.56
N PHE A 92 -0.07 9.75 -15.86
CA PHE A 92 -1.28 9.74 -15.06
C PHE A 92 -0.92 9.78 -13.57
N SER A 93 -1.77 10.43 -12.79
CA SER A 93 -1.64 10.57 -11.34
C SER A 93 -3.00 10.36 -10.68
N VAL A 94 -3.02 9.76 -9.48
CA VAL A 94 -4.26 9.56 -8.72
C VAL A 94 -4.09 10.18 -7.33
N TRP A 95 -4.63 11.38 -7.15
CA TRP A 95 -4.45 12.18 -5.95
C TRP A 95 -5.32 11.69 -4.81
N ASP A 96 -4.79 11.83 -3.60
CA ASP A 96 -5.60 11.76 -2.40
C ASP A 96 -6.59 12.93 -2.35
N VAL A 97 -7.73 12.66 -1.73
CA VAL A 97 -8.83 13.60 -1.60
C VAL A 97 -9.42 13.50 -0.21
N ASP A 98 -10.18 14.52 0.20
CA ASP A 98 -10.81 14.58 1.50
C ASP A 98 -12.02 15.52 1.43
N TYR A 99 -13.05 15.26 2.23
CA TYR A 99 -14.26 16.08 2.26
C TYR A 99 -14.06 17.50 2.79
N ASN A 100 -12.92 17.77 3.43
CA ASN A 100 -12.49 19.11 3.83
C ASN A 100 -11.78 19.87 2.70
N TYR A 101 -11.44 19.18 1.60
CA TYR A 101 -10.70 19.71 0.46
C TYR A 101 -11.56 19.66 -0.82
N LEU A 102 -12.68 20.37 -0.77
CA LEU A 102 -13.60 20.51 -1.89
C LEU A 102 -13.45 21.87 -2.59
N ASN A 103 -13.82 21.96 -3.86
CA ASN A 103 -13.98 23.21 -4.58
C ASN A 103 -15.32 23.90 -4.26
N ALA A 104 -15.50 25.12 -4.78
CA ALA A 104 -16.74 25.88 -4.57
C ALA A 104 -17.99 25.14 -5.09
N GLN A 105 -17.81 24.26 -6.07
CA GLN A 105 -18.83 23.39 -6.65
C GLN A 105 -19.00 22.06 -5.86
N LYS A 106 -18.35 21.92 -4.70
CA LYS A 106 -18.33 20.71 -3.85
C LYS A 106 -17.72 19.46 -4.50
N ASN A 107 -16.91 19.61 -5.55
CA ASN A 107 -16.11 18.52 -6.11
C ASN A 107 -14.79 18.40 -5.34
N PHE A 108 -14.23 17.19 -5.26
CA PHE A 108 -12.91 16.98 -4.68
C PHE A 108 -11.83 17.76 -5.41
N LYS A 109 -10.81 18.22 -4.66
CA LYS A 109 -9.55 18.74 -5.20
C LYS A 109 -8.40 17.82 -4.81
N PRO A 110 -7.30 17.81 -5.59
CA PRO A 110 -6.06 17.17 -5.18
C PRO A 110 -5.56 17.71 -3.83
N ILE A 111 -5.15 16.81 -2.92
CA ILE A 111 -4.40 17.17 -1.72
C ILE A 111 -2.90 17.07 -2.03
N GLY A 112 -2.13 18.08 -1.62
CA GLY A 112 -0.72 18.26 -2.00
C GLY A 112 0.25 17.16 -1.53
N GLU A 113 1.25 16.92 -2.39
CA GLU A 113 2.56 16.23 -2.25
C GLU A 113 2.84 15.25 -1.09
N THR A 114 1.99 14.25 -0.85
CA THR A 114 2.47 12.99 -0.26
C THR A 114 1.81 11.77 -0.92
N GLY A 115 2.61 10.88 -1.51
CA GLY A 115 2.21 9.47 -1.72
C GLY A 115 1.17 9.13 -2.81
N PHE A 116 1.06 9.88 -3.91
CA PHE A 116 0.16 9.51 -5.01
C PHE A 116 0.84 8.58 -6.04
N PRO A 117 0.17 7.50 -6.48
CA PRO A 117 0.71 6.63 -7.51
C PRO A 117 0.74 7.36 -8.85
N ARG A 118 1.85 7.19 -9.58
CA ARG A 118 2.07 7.71 -10.92
C ARG A 118 2.30 6.56 -11.89
N PHE A 119 1.71 6.63 -13.06
CA PHE A 119 1.91 5.63 -14.11
C PHE A 119 1.88 6.29 -15.49
N ASN A 120 2.49 5.65 -16.48
CA ASN A 120 2.67 6.20 -17.82
C ASN A 120 2.19 5.21 -18.87
N VAL A 121 1.62 5.73 -19.96
CA VAL A 121 1.45 5.00 -21.21
C VAL A 121 2.01 5.87 -22.34
N GLY A 122 2.89 5.31 -23.16
CA GLY A 122 3.51 6.09 -24.21
C GLY A 122 4.42 5.32 -25.15
N ALA A 123 4.87 6.01 -26.19
CA ALA A 123 5.80 5.49 -27.17
C ALA A 123 7.24 5.71 -26.74
N ASN A 124 8.08 4.73 -27.07
CA ASN A 124 9.54 4.79 -26.95
C ASN A 124 10.05 5.07 -25.52
N LEU A 125 9.28 4.67 -24.49
CA LEU A 125 9.69 4.79 -23.08
C LEU A 125 10.42 3.52 -22.61
N LEU A 126 11.38 3.68 -21.70
CA LEU A 126 12.05 2.56 -21.03
C LEU A 126 11.98 2.73 -19.50
N ALA A 127 11.53 1.70 -18.81
CA ALA A 127 11.49 1.64 -17.35
C ALA A 127 12.85 1.25 -16.75
N GLY A 128 13.18 1.80 -15.58
CA GLY A 128 14.39 1.45 -14.84
C GLY A 128 15.69 1.76 -15.59
N THR A 129 15.69 2.80 -16.42
CA THR A 129 16.89 3.23 -17.18
C THR A 129 17.47 4.52 -16.64
N SER A 130 18.77 4.72 -16.84
CA SER A 130 19.46 5.96 -16.53
C SER A 130 20.46 6.29 -17.63
N ASP A 131 20.34 7.49 -18.20
CA ASP A 131 21.17 7.94 -19.33
C ASP A 131 22.64 8.04 -18.95
N ILE A 132 23.51 7.53 -19.82
CA ILE A 132 24.94 7.83 -19.80
C ILE A 132 25.19 8.97 -20.78
N ALA A 133 24.80 10.18 -20.35
CA ALA A 133 24.66 11.34 -21.23
C ALA A 133 25.96 11.72 -21.95
N PHE A 134 27.12 11.61 -21.29
CA PHE A 134 28.40 12.00 -21.89
C PHE A 134 28.85 11.06 -23.01
N MET A 135 28.38 9.81 -23.02
CA MET A 135 28.66 8.83 -24.08
C MET A 135 27.65 8.92 -25.23
N SER A 136 26.48 9.49 -24.97
CA SER A 136 25.39 9.53 -25.96
C SER A 136 25.62 10.60 -27.03
N SER A 137 25.16 10.31 -28.25
CA SER A 137 25.18 11.20 -29.42
C SER A 137 23.94 10.98 -30.28
N PRO A 138 23.74 11.78 -31.35
CA PRO A 138 22.68 11.52 -32.32
C PRO A 138 22.75 10.13 -32.98
N GLU A 139 23.91 9.46 -32.94
CA GLU A 139 24.14 8.15 -33.56
C GLU A 139 23.97 6.97 -32.59
N ALA A 140 24.06 7.22 -31.28
CA ALA A 140 23.89 6.18 -30.27
C ALA A 140 23.50 6.77 -28.91
N TRP A 141 22.44 6.23 -28.30
CA TRP A 141 22.01 6.57 -26.96
C TRP A 141 22.43 5.46 -26.00
N TYR A 142 23.33 5.76 -25.07
CA TYR A 142 23.86 4.83 -24.07
C TYR A 142 23.15 5.05 -22.73
N PHE A 143 22.77 3.96 -22.07
CA PHE A 143 22.09 3.99 -20.78
C PHE A 143 22.40 2.74 -19.96
N THR A 144 22.29 2.87 -18.65
CA THR A 144 22.22 1.71 -17.75
C THR A 144 20.77 1.26 -17.59
N MET A 145 20.54 -0.02 -17.31
CA MET A 145 19.20 -0.55 -17.04
C MET A 145 19.23 -1.46 -15.81
N GLU A 146 18.32 -1.24 -14.86
CA GLU A 146 18.15 -2.12 -13.70
C GLU A 146 17.69 -3.49 -14.16
N SER A 147 18.34 -4.57 -13.72
CA SER A 147 17.98 -5.94 -14.13
C SER A 147 16.53 -6.29 -13.75
N LYS A 148 15.86 -7.14 -14.53
CA LYS A 148 14.53 -7.66 -14.17
C LYS A 148 14.59 -8.33 -12.79
N GLY A 149 13.65 -7.98 -11.91
CA GLY A 149 13.62 -8.42 -10.51
C GLY A 149 14.55 -7.64 -9.58
N PHE A 150 15.15 -6.54 -10.03
CA PHE A 150 16.01 -5.71 -9.20
C PHE A 150 15.28 -5.21 -7.94
N ALA A 151 15.91 -5.40 -6.78
CA ALA A 151 15.54 -4.77 -5.53
C ALA A 151 16.78 -4.39 -4.72
N PRO A 152 16.74 -3.28 -3.96
CA PRO A 152 17.79 -2.94 -3.01
C PRO A 152 18.01 -4.06 -2.00
N PHE A 153 19.20 -4.04 -1.38
CA PHE A 153 19.57 -4.98 -0.34
C PHE A 153 18.54 -5.01 0.80
N GLY A 154 18.13 -6.22 1.20
CA GLY A 154 17.14 -6.44 2.26
C GLY A 154 15.68 -6.42 1.80
N ARG A 155 15.42 -6.22 0.50
CA ARG A 155 14.06 -6.19 -0.06
C ARG A 155 13.82 -7.25 -1.15
N GLN A 156 14.76 -8.15 -1.36
CA GLN A 156 14.65 -9.19 -2.39
C GLN A 156 13.48 -10.15 -2.16
N ASP A 157 13.15 -10.47 -0.90
CA ASP A 157 11.99 -11.33 -0.60
C ASP A 157 10.66 -10.67 -0.96
N ALA A 158 10.57 -9.34 -0.85
CA ALA A 158 9.38 -8.60 -1.26
C ALA A 158 9.15 -8.63 -2.78
N MET A 159 10.13 -9.02 -3.58
CA MET A 159 10.01 -9.13 -5.04
C MET A 159 9.39 -10.43 -5.53
N LYS A 160 9.40 -11.50 -4.71
CA LYS A 160 8.89 -12.82 -5.10
C LYS A 160 7.41 -12.78 -5.49
N ASP A 161 6.64 -11.92 -4.81
CA ASP A 161 5.20 -11.75 -5.05
C ASP A 161 4.88 -10.61 -6.04
N ARG A 162 5.89 -9.86 -6.51
CA ARG A 162 5.76 -8.64 -7.34
C ARG A 162 5.88 -8.91 -8.84
N ASN A 163 5.34 -10.02 -9.31
CA ASN A 163 5.40 -10.37 -10.72
C ASN A 163 4.13 -9.91 -11.48
N PRO A 164 4.21 -8.95 -12.42
CA PRO A 164 3.07 -8.59 -13.26
C PRO A 164 2.67 -9.70 -14.24
N ASP A 165 3.53 -10.71 -14.48
CA ASP A 165 3.27 -11.86 -15.37
C ASP A 165 2.15 -12.77 -14.83
N ILE A 166 1.61 -12.49 -13.64
CA ILE A 166 0.50 -13.22 -13.04
C ILE A 166 -0.80 -13.08 -13.86
N ASP A 167 -0.96 -12.02 -14.66
CA ASP A 167 -2.19 -11.82 -15.45
C ASP A 167 -2.03 -12.21 -16.94
N PRO A 168 -2.91 -13.07 -17.50
CA PRO A 168 -2.87 -13.47 -18.91
C PRO A 168 -3.00 -12.33 -19.94
N ASN A 169 -3.52 -11.18 -19.54
CA ASN A 169 -3.58 -9.99 -20.39
C ASN A 169 -2.19 -9.35 -20.60
N VAL A 170 -1.28 -9.54 -19.64
CA VAL A 170 0.07 -8.96 -19.65
C VAL A 170 1.15 -9.97 -20.02
N SER A 171 1.04 -11.22 -19.55
CA SER A 171 2.11 -12.22 -19.64
C SER A 171 2.52 -12.63 -21.06
N ARG A 172 1.70 -12.31 -22.07
CA ARG A 172 2.00 -12.52 -23.50
C ARG A 172 2.95 -11.47 -24.10
N TYR A 173 3.18 -10.37 -23.40
CA TYR A 173 4.05 -9.27 -23.84
C TYR A 173 5.37 -9.27 -23.04
N LEU A 174 6.33 -8.49 -23.51
CA LEU A 174 7.60 -8.31 -22.83
C LEU A 174 7.36 -7.49 -21.57
N THR A 175 7.64 -8.08 -20.41
CA THR A 175 7.53 -7.41 -19.12
C THR A 175 8.87 -7.14 -18.48
N TRP A 176 8.94 -6.01 -17.80
CA TRP A 176 10.06 -5.65 -16.96
C TRP A 176 9.55 -5.18 -15.61
N TYR A 177 10.17 -5.63 -14.53
CA TYR A 177 9.80 -5.18 -13.20
C TYR A 177 11.03 -5.05 -12.32
N ASN A 178 10.99 -4.04 -11.46
CA ASN A 178 11.94 -3.79 -10.37
C ASN A 178 11.13 -3.45 -9.11
N GLU A 179 11.81 -3.08 -8.03
CA GLU A 179 11.17 -2.78 -6.73
C GLU A 179 9.97 -1.83 -6.83
N ASN A 180 10.07 -0.80 -7.66
CA ASN A 180 9.16 0.33 -7.65
C ASN A 180 8.22 0.36 -8.86
N THR A 181 8.45 -0.48 -9.87
CA THR A 181 7.80 -0.30 -11.17
C THR A 181 7.70 -1.61 -11.94
N CYS A 182 6.52 -1.82 -12.53
CA CYS A 182 6.23 -2.79 -13.57
C CYS A 182 6.14 -2.05 -14.92
N ALA A 183 6.54 -2.72 -15.99
CA ALA A 183 6.42 -2.25 -17.36
C ALA A 183 5.95 -3.37 -18.28
N VAL A 184 5.06 -3.02 -19.21
CA VAL A 184 4.59 -3.87 -20.31
C VAL A 184 4.99 -3.20 -21.60
N TYR A 185 5.78 -3.89 -22.43
CA TYR A 185 6.25 -3.39 -23.72
C TYR A 185 5.52 -4.07 -24.87
N LEU A 186 4.93 -3.26 -25.74
CA LEU A 186 4.31 -3.70 -26.99
C LEU A 186 5.29 -3.38 -28.12
N THR A 187 5.87 -4.42 -28.70
CA THR A 187 6.86 -4.28 -29.76
C THR A 187 6.83 -5.48 -30.70
N PRO A 188 7.03 -5.29 -32.02
CA PRO A 188 7.08 -6.39 -32.97
C PRO A 188 8.09 -7.47 -32.56
N GLY A 189 7.68 -8.74 -32.59
CA GLY A 189 8.54 -9.86 -32.22
C GLY A 189 8.90 -9.93 -30.72
N ASN A 190 8.21 -9.16 -29.87
CA ASN A 190 8.39 -9.14 -28.41
C ASN A 190 9.83 -8.86 -27.95
N LYS A 191 10.58 -8.08 -28.75
CA LYS A 191 11.98 -7.73 -28.50
C LYS A 191 12.22 -6.23 -28.66
N LEU A 192 12.73 -5.58 -27.62
CA LEU A 192 13.17 -4.20 -27.70
C LEU A 192 14.47 -4.07 -28.51
N PRO A 193 14.70 -2.96 -29.23
CA PRO A 193 15.90 -2.72 -30.03
C PRO A 193 17.11 -2.30 -29.16
N LEU A 194 17.36 -3.02 -28.07
CA LEU A 194 18.46 -2.75 -27.14
C LEU A 194 19.68 -3.57 -27.55
N ILE A 195 20.82 -2.91 -27.70
CA ILE A 195 22.10 -3.53 -28.06
C ILE A 195 22.96 -3.57 -26.79
N PRO A 196 23.33 -4.75 -26.27
CA PRO A 196 24.26 -4.85 -25.16
C PRO A 196 25.60 -4.20 -25.53
N VAL A 197 26.13 -3.37 -24.63
CA VAL A 197 27.43 -2.71 -24.83
C VAL A 197 28.51 -3.58 -24.21
N THR A 198 29.62 -3.81 -24.91
CA THR A 198 30.75 -4.56 -24.37
C THR A 198 31.67 -3.66 -23.54
N LYS A 199 32.54 -4.23 -22.69
CA LYS A 199 33.53 -3.46 -21.93
C LYS A 199 34.45 -2.63 -22.84
N GLY A 200 34.89 -3.21 -23.95
CA GLY A 200 35.72 -2.52 -24.95
C GLY A 200 34.99 -1.33 -25.55
N GLU A 201 33.78 -1.56 -26.07
CA GLU A 201 32.98 -0.48 -26.65
C GLU A 201 32.69 0.63 -25.62
N PHE A 202 32.38 0.26 -24.37
CA PHE A 202 32.16 1.22 -23.29
C PHE A 202 33.39 2.11 -23.06
N LEU A 203 34.57 1.51 -22.92
CA LEU A 203 35.82 2.23 -22.67
C LEU A 203 36.22 3.09 -23.87
N ASP A 204 36.14 2.55 -25.09
CA ASP A 204 36.45 3.27 -26.33
C ASP A 204 35.54 4.49 -26.49
N ARG A 205 34.23 4.30 -26.25
CA ARG A 205 33.26 5.38 -26.36
C ARG A 205 33.42 6.41 -25.25
N ALA A 206 33.70 5.99 -24.02
CA ALA A 206 34.00 6.90 -22.91
C ALA A 206 35.22 7.75 -23.24
N LEU A 207 36.30 7.16 -23.78
CA LEU A 207 37.51 7.85 -24.18
C LEU A 207 37.23 8.89 -25.28
N ALA A 208 36.52 8.49 -26.34
CA ALA A 208 36.16 9.35 -27.46
C ALA A 208 35.28 10.54 -27.05
N SER A 209 34.51 10.41 -25.97
CA SER A 209 33.63 11.47 -25.45
C SER A 209 34.33 12.53 -24.61
N MET A 210 35.57 12.32 -24.17
CA MET A 210 36.23 13.20 -23.19
C MET A 210 36.47 14.63 -23.69
N ASP A 211 36.72 14.83 -24.99
CA ASP A 211 36.87 16.18 -25.55
C ASP A 211 35.54 16.96 -25.49
N GLY A 212 34.43 16.30 -25.80
CA GLY A 212 33.09 16.89 -25.67
C GLY A 212 32.74 17.22 -24.22
N VAL A 213 33.20 16.41 -23.26
CA VAL A 213 33.07 16.70 -21.82
C VAL A 213 33.84 17.98 -21.46
N LEU A 214 35.10 18.11 -21.89
CA LEU A 214 35.90 19.31 -21.64
C LEU A 214 35.28 20.57 -22.25
N GLU A 215 34.75 20.47 -23.47
CA GLU A 215 34.09 21.60 -24.11
C GLU A 215 32.82 22.03 -23.37
N LYS A 216 32.01 21.06 -22.90
CA LYS A 216 30.85 21.37 -22.07
C LYS A 216 31.25 22.03 -20.75
N ILE A 217 32.28 21.52 -20.08
CA ILE A 217 32.80 22.13 -18.84
C ILE A 217 33.27 23.56 -19.11
N ARG A 218 34.01 23.79 -20.21
CA ARG A 218 34.46 25.13 -20.61
C ARG A 218 33.29 26.09 -20.76
N LYS A 219 32.22 25.67 -21.44
CA LYS A 219 31.02 26.48 -21.62
C LYS A 219 30.34 26.79 -20.28
N ASP A 220 30.15 25.78 -19.44
CA ASP A 220 29.48 25.92 -18.14
C ASP A 220 30.28 26.83 -17.19
N GLU A 221 31.60 26.72 -17.15
CA GLU A 221 32.46 27.58 -16.32
C GLU A 221 32.58 29.00 -16.89
N THR A 222 32.64 29.18 -18.21
CA THR A 222 32.62 30.51 -18.83
C THR A 222 31.34 31.26 -18.49
N GLU A 223 30.21 30.55 -18.50
CA GLU A 223 28.93 31.13 -18.08
C GLU A 223 28.89 31.45 -16.58
N ARG A 224 29.36 30.53 -15.74
CA ARG A 224 29.40 30.72 -14.28
C ARG A 224 30.30 31.89 -13.86
N TRP A 225 31.42 32.08 -14.56
CA TRP A 225 32.40 33.12 -14.29
C TRP A 225 32.31 34.27 -15.29
N ARG A 226 31.13 34.54 -15.84
CA ARG A 226 30.92 35.62 -16.83
C ARG A 226 31.43 36.97 -16.34
N ASP A 227 31.25 37.29 -15.06
CA ASP A 227 31.67 38.56 -14.46
C ASP A 227 33.14 38.55 -13.99
N ARG A 228 33.83 37.40 -14.08
CA ARG A 228 35.24 37.20 -13.70
C ARG A 228 35.95 36.23 -14.68
N PRO A 229 36.02 36.56 -15.97
CA PRO A 229 36.55 35.67 -17.00
C PRO A 229 38.02 35.27 -16.76
N GLU A 230 38.78 36.06 -16.00
CA GLU A 230 40.15 35.76 -15.58
C GLU A 230 40.28 34.47 -14.74
N ASN A 231 39.19 34.00 -14.12
CA ASN A 231 39.19 32.75 -13.36
C ASN A 231 39.06 31.51 -14.26
N VAL A 232 38.53 31.66 -15.48
CA VAL A 232 38.24 30.54 -16.38
C VAL A 232 39.51 29.75 -16.73
N PRO A 233 40.66 30.35 -17.11
CA PRO A 233 41.87 29.59 -17.42
C PRO A 233 42.36 28.72 -16.27
N SER A 234 42.36 29.24 -15.05
CA SER A 234 42.82 28.53 -13.85
C SER A 234 41.92 27.34 -13.51
N VAL A 235 40.59 27.53 -13.56
CA VAL A 235 39.62 26.45 -13.36
C VAL A 235 39.73 25.39 -14.46
N MET A 236 39.88 25.82 -15.72
CA MET A 236 40.01 24.92 -16.86
C MET A 236 41.30 24.10 -16.81
N LYS A 237 42.39 24.64 -16.26
CA LYS A 237 43.61 23.86 -16.03
C LYS A 237 43.35 22.66 -15.13
N LEU A 238 42.72 22.88 -13.97
CA LEU A 238 42.37 21.81 -13.02
C LEU A 238 41.41 20.78 -13.64
N LYS A 239 40.42 21.24 -14.41
CA LYS A 239 39.45 20.36 -15.09
C LYS A 239 40.09 19.54 -16.21
N THR A 240 41.05 20.12 -16.93
CA THR A 240 41.83 19.41 -17.95
C THR A 240 42.68 18.31 -17.31
N GLU A 241 43.39 18.62 -16.22
CA GLU A 241 44.17 17.63 -15.46
C GLU A 241 43.30 16.48 -14.92
N GLU A 242 42.07 16.78 -14.47
CA GLU A 242 41.08 15.77 -14.05
C GLU A 242 40.66 14.86 -15.21
N VAL A 243 40.37 15.42 -16.39
CA VAL A 243 39.99 14.62 -17.56
C VAL A 243 41.16 13.80 -18.09
N ASP A 244 42.39 14.32 -18.09
CA ASP A 244 43.57 13.57 -18.53
C ASP A 244 43.86 12.37 -17.63
N LYS A 245 43.64 12.54 -16.32
CA LYS A 245 43.65 11.45 -15.34
C LYS A 245 42.62 10.37 -15.67
N ILE A 246 41.41 10.75 -16.06
CA ILE A 246 40.36 9.82 -16.47
C ILE A 246 40.73 9.10 -17.77
N ARG A 247 41.27 9.81 -18.77
CA ARG A 247 41.79 9.19 -20.01
C ARG A 247 42.84 8.13 -19.73
N ALA A 248 43.79 8.44 -18.84
CA ALA A 248 44.82 7.49 -18.43
C ALA A 248 44.21 6.27 -17.74
N ASN A 249 43.22 6.46 -16.87
CA ASN A 249 42.52 5.36 -16.22
C ASN A 249 41.72 4.49 -17.20
N ILE A 250 41.03 5.08 -18.19
CA ILE A 250 40.32 4.33 -19.24
C ILE A 250 41.29 3.41 -19.99
N ARG A 251 42.48 3.92 -20.36
CA ARG A 251 43.52 3.11 -21.00
C ARG A 251 44.02 1.98 -20.11
N SER A 252 44.25 2.27 -18.83
CA SER A 252 44.60 1.23 -17.84
C SER A 252 43.52 0.15 -17.72
N LEU A 253 42.23 0.51 -17.80
CA LEU A 253 41.13 -0.45 -17.80
C LEU A 253 41.08 -1.25 -19.12
N GLN A 254 41.35 -0.63 -20.27
CA GLN A 254 41.45 -1.33 -21.56
C GLN A 254 42.55 -2.40 -21.50
N ASP A 255 43.70 -2.07 -20.92
CA ASP A 255 44.79 -3.02 -20.72
C ASP A 255 44.45 -4.12 -19.72
N LYS A 256 43.87 -3.76 -18.56
CA LYS A 256 43.43 -4.71 -17.53
C LYS A 256 42.43 -5.74 -18.09
N TYR A 257 41.51 -5.29 -18.94
CA TYR A 257 40.45 -6.11 -19.52
C TYR A 257 40.75 -6.60 -20.94
N ARG A 258 42.00 -6.52 -21.42
CA ARG A 258 42.36 -6.79 -22.83
C ARG A 258 41.80 -8.12 -23.37
N SER A 259 41.83 -9.19 -22.57
CA SER A 259 41.29 -10.52 -22.97
C SER A 259 39.78 -10.69 -22.78
N ARG A 260 39.10 -9.67 -22.24
CA ARG A 260 37.69 -9.69 -21.80
C ARG A 260 36.91 -8.46 -22.30
N LEU A 261 37.45 -7.71 -23.26
CA LEU A 261 36.81 -6.50 -23.81
C LEU A 261 35.48 -6.81 -24.52
N ASN A 262 35.29 -8.04 -25.00
CA ASN A 262 34.06 -8.50 -25.62
C ASN A 262 32.96 -8.89 -24.62
N GLU A 263 33.24 -8.93 -23.32
CA GLU A 263 32.22 -9.22 -22.32
C GLU A 263 31.22 -8.05 -22.19
N PRO A 264 29.94 -8.31 -21.85
CA PRO A 264 28.98 -7.27 -21.56
C PRO A 264 29.44 -6.34 -20.43
N ALA A 265 29.30 -5.03 -20.65
CA ALA A 265 29.58 -4.01 -19.67
C ALA A 265 28.48 -3.98 -18.60
N ARG A 266 28.90 -3.98 -17.33
CA ARG A 266 28.03 -3.80 -16.16
C ARG A 266 28.72 -2.83 -15.21
N VAL A 267 28.06 -1.73 -14.89
CA VAL A 267 28.62 -0.68 -14.01
C VAL A 267 27.99 -0.74 -12.63
N THR A 268 28.65 -0.11 -11.66
CA THR A 268 28.27 -0.19 -10.23
C THR A 268 27.24 0.86 -9.81
N ASN A 269 26.96 1.84 -10.68
CA ASN A 269 25.98 2.90 -10.43
C ASN A 269 24.97 2.99 -11.58
N ALA A 270 23.68 3.12 -11.26
CA ALA A 270 22.63 3.36 -12.24
C ALA A 270 22.83 4.72 -12.92
N GLN A 271 23.02 5.77 -12.13
CA GLN A 271 23.22 7.14 -12.63
C GLN A 271 24.70 7.35 -12.93
N PHE A 272 25.16 6.71 -14.00
CA PHE A 272 26.57 6.70 -14.37
C PHE A 272 27.02 8.00 -15.03
N ASP A 273 28.08 8.62 -14.52
CA ASP A 273 28.69 9.82 -15.11
C ASP A 273 30.20 9.65 -15.35
N TRP A 274 30.79 10.58 -16.12
CA TRP A 274 32.21 10.50 -16.50
C TRP A 274 33.17 10.55 -15.32
N ARG A 275 32.79 11.21 -14.21
CA ARG A 275 33.63 11.35 -13.01
C ARG A 275 33.76 10.05 -12.26
N GLN A 276 32.80 9.14 -12.42
CA GLN A 276 32.84 7.81 -11.79
C GLN A 276 33.94 6.91 -12.36
N ILE A 277 34.53 7.30 -13.50
CA ILE A 277 35.76 6.69 -14.02
C ILE A 277 36.97 7.29 -13.27
N THR A 278 36.95 7.26 -11.93
CA THR A 278 37.97 7.92 -11.09
C THR A 278 39.35 7.30 -11.22
N THR A 279 40.40 8.06 -10.91
CA THR A 279 41.76 7.52 -10.79
C THR A 279 41.92 6.73 -9.50
N GLY A 280 42.42 5.49 -9.57
CA GLY A 280 42.74 4.68 -8.40
C GLY A 280 42.31 3.21 -8.50
N SER A 281 42.20 2.55 -7.35
CA SER A 281 41.83 1.13 -7.19
C SER A 281 40.36 0.81 -7.49
N TRP A 282 39.55 1.82 -7.84
CA TRP A 282 38.14 1.62 -8.15
C TRP A 282 37.94 1.34 -9.64
N ASP A 283 37.71 0.07 -9.95
CA ASP A 283 37.43 -0.39 -11.31
C ASP A 283 35.91 -0.43 -11.54
N VAL A 284 35.46 0.33 -12.54
CA VAL A 284 34.04 0.55 -12.86
C VAL A 284 33.24 -0.72 -13.17
N PHE A 285 33.92 -1.83 -13.51
CA PHE A 285 33.31 -3.12 -13.80
C PHE A 285 33.39 -4.11 -12.63
N THR A 286 34.07 -3.75 -11.53
CA THR A 286 34.20 -4.59 -10.33
C THR A 286 33.63 -3.88 -9.11
N ASN A 287 33.07 -4.66 -8.19
CA ASN A 287 32.38 -4.10 -7.04
C ASN A 287 32.89 -4.72 -5.74
N ALA A 288 32.62 -4.02 -4.64
CA ALA A 288 32.69 -4.61 -3.30
C ALA A 288 31.62 -5.71 -3.15
N PRO A 289 31.77 -6.64 -2.18
CA PRO A 289 30.68 -7.55 -1.84
C PRO A 289 29.41 -6.74 -1.48
N ASN A 290 28.27 -7.10 -2.06
CA ASN A 290 26.91 -6.53 -1.81
C ASN A 290 26.45 -5.30 -2.62
N SER A 291 27.20 -4.87 -3.63
CA SER A 291 26.79 -3.75 -4.50
C SER A 291 26.11 -4.22 -5.80
N SER A 292 25.09 -3.48 -6.22
CA SER A 292 24.29 -3.73 -7.42
C SER A 292 25.08 -3.55 -8.72
N TYR A 293 24.73 -4.31 -9.76
CA TYR A 293 25.27 -4.13 -11.11
C TYR A 293 24.17 -3.71 -12.08
N TYR A 294 24.49 -2.71 -12.89
CA TYR A 294 23.60 -2.17 -13.91
C TYR A 294 24.19 -2.49 -15.29
N PRO A 295 23.62 -3.44 -16.06
CA PRO A 295 24.04 -3.67 -17.44
C PRO A 295 23.90 -2.41 -18.29
N VAL A 296 24.84 -2.24 -19.21
CA VAL A 296 24.87 -1.10 -20.13
C VAL A 296 24.35 -1.54 -21.50
N TYR A 297 23.42 -0.74 -22.02
CA TYR A 297 22.85 -0.93 -23.36
C TYR A 297 23.00 0.34 -24.17
N LYS A 298 22.85 0.21 -25.49
CA LYS A 298 22.64 1.33 -26.40
C LYS A 298 21.45 1.11 -27.33
N ILE A 299 20.91 2.21 -27.83
CA ILE A 299 20.05 2.25 -29.02
C ILE A 299 20.84 2.89 -30.15
N GLY A 300 20.87 2.24 -31.33
CA GLY A 300 21.64 2.68 -32.49
C GLY A 300 20.95 3.73 -33.36
N ALA A 301 21.71 4.34 -34.27
CA ALA A 301 21.31 5.48 -35.12
C ALA A 301 20.02 5.25 -35.92
N GLU A 302 19.82 4.05 -36.47
CA GLU A 302 18.63 3.71 -37.25
C GLU A 302 17.37 3.80 -36.37
N THR A 303 17.43 3.24 -35.16
CA THR A 303 16.33 3.30 -34.20
C THR A 303 16.09 4.70 -33.67
N ILE A 304 17.15 5.47 -33.38
CA ILE A 304 17.05 6.88 -32.98
C ILE A 304 16.34 7.69 -34.06
N THR A 305 16.70 7.48 -35.33
CA THR A 305 16.05 8.13 -36.47
C THR A 305 14.56 7.79 -36.52
N LYS A 306 14.19 6.52 -36.31
CA LYS A 306 12.78 6.11 -36.22
C LYS A 306 12.06 6.75 -35.04
N MET A 307 12.69 6.85 -33.87
CA MET A 307 12.13 7.48 -32.67
C MET A 307 11.83 8.98 -32.86
N ARG A 308 12.55 9.67 -33.76
CA ARG A 308 12.27 11.05 -34.18
C ARG A 308 11.04 11.17 -35.08
N GLY A 309 10.53 10.07 -35.62
CA GLY A 309 9.27 10.02 -36.34
C GLY A 309 8.05 10.12 -35.44
N ALA A 310 6.88 10.18 -36.06
CA ALA A 310 5.61 10.14 -35.33
C ALA A 310 5.21 8.72 -34.93
N GLU A 311 5.55 7.71 -35.73
CA GLU A 311 5.21 6.31 -35.45
C GLU A 311 6.06 5.74 -34.31
N PRO A 312 5.46 4.98 -33.39
CA PRO A 312 6.20 4.37 -32.30
C PRO A 312 7.10 3.24 -32.81
N VAL A 313 8.28 3.10 -32.22
CA VAL A 313 9.10 1.88 -32.38
C VAL A 313 8.64 0.80 -31.40
N TRP A 314 8.23 1.22 -30.19
CA TRP A 314 7.52 0.40 -29.22
C TRP A 314 6.58 1.26 -28.38
N ILE A 315 5.59 0.63 -27.76
CA ILE A 315 4.74 1.25 -26.73
C ILE A 315 5.12 0.66 -25.37
N ALA A 316 5.08 1.46 -24.32
CA ALA A 316 5.25 1.00 -22.95
C ALA A 316 4.10 1.49 -22.07
N ALA A 317 3.63 0.61 -21.19
CA ALA A 317 2.82 0.97 -20.02
C ALA A 317 3.65 0.71 -18.77
N ILE A 318 3.92 1.76 -17.98
CA ILE A 318 4.83 1.74 -16.84
C ILE A 318 4.05 2.16 -15.59
N PHE A 319 3.94 1.30 -14.57
CA PHE A 319 3.06 1.50 -13.42
C PHE A 319 3.62 0.84 -12.14
N PRO A 320 3.29 1.34 -10.94
CA PRO A 320 3.76 0.74 -9.70
C PRO A 320 2.99 -0.54 -9.39
N TYR A 321 3.66 -1.49 -8.72
CA TYR A 321 3.02 -2.71 -8.23
C TYR A 321 2.17 -2.40 -6.99
N HIS A 322 0.91 -2.86 -7.00
CA HIS A 322 0.04 -2.79 -5.84
C HIS A 322 -0.86 -4.02 -5.73
N THR A 323 -1.19 -4.34 -4.50
CA THR A 323 -2.13 -5.40 -4.10
C THR A 323 -3.38 -4.79 -3.49
N LYS A 324 -4.39 -5.62 -3.21
CA LYS A 324 -5.55 -5.18 -2.42
C LYS A 324 -5.16 -4.63 -1.04
N ASN A 325 -3.99 -5.02 -0.52
CA ASN A 325 -3.53 -4.53 0.78
C ASN A 325 -3.09 -3.06 0.74
N ASP A 326 -2.81 -2.52 -0.45
CA ASP A 326 -2.39 -1.12 -0.65
C ASP A 326 -3.57 -0.15 -0.72
N GLY A 327 -4.80 -0.62 -0.51
CA GLY A 327 -6.05 0.15 -0.57
C GLY A 327 -6.65 0.24 -1.98
N ASN A 328 -7.95 0.57 -2.06
CA ASN A 328 -8.69 0.55 -3.32
C ASN A 328 -8.13 1.53 -4.37
N LYS A 329 -7.62 2.69 -3.94
CA LYS A 329 -6.96 3.69 -4.81
C LYS A 329 -5.82 3.06 -5.61
N ASN A 330 -4.88 2.44 -4.92
CA ASN A 330 -3.68 1.88 -5.51
C ASN A 330 -3.97 0.56 -6.23
N TYR A 331 -4.83 -0.28 -5.65
CA TYR A 331 -5.24 -1.55 -6.25
C TYR A 331 -6.00 -1.37 -7.56
N GLU A 332 -6.98 -0.47 -7.65
CA GLU A 332 -7.75 -0.28 -8.89
C GLU A 332 -6.87 0.29 -10.01
N MET A 333 -5.88 1.12 -9.70
CA MET A 333 -4.88 1.56 -10.68
C MET A 333 -4.06 0.37 -11.19
N TYR A 334 -3.51 -0.47 -10.30
CA TYR A 334 -2.74 -1.65 -10.71
C TYR A 334 -3.59 -2.66 -11.49
N ALA A 335 -4.81 -2.93 -11.04
CA ALA A 335 -5.77 -3.79 -11.71
C ALA A 335 -6.14 -3.24 -13.10
N ALA A 336 -6.25 -1.92 -13.26
CA ALA A 336 -6.50 -1.35 -14.57
C ALA A 336 -5.36 -1.60 -15.56
N MET A 337 -4.13 -1.43 -15.10
CA MET A 337 -2.94 -1.62 -15.94
C MET A 337 -2.65 -3.08 -16.24
N THR A 338 -3.04 -4.01 -15.35
CA THR A 338 -2.82 -5.44 -15.56
C THR A 338 -3.98 -6.13 -16.26
N ARG A 339 -5.23 -5.75 -15.95
CA ARG A 339 -6.44 -6.49 -16.37
C ARG A 339 -7.32 -5.77 -17.37
N ASN A 340 -7.39 -4.44 -17.33
CA ASN A 340 -8.44 -3.73 -18.06
C ASN A 340 -7.92 -3.07 -19.35
N ILE A 341 -6.68 -2.59 -19.37
CA ILE A 341 -6.08 -2.07 -20.60
C ILE A 341 -6.05 -3.17 -21.64
N ASN A 342 -6.58 -2.86 -22.83
CA ASN A 342 -6.57 -3.74 -23.98
C ASN A 342 -5.26 -3.57 -24.75
N TYR A 343 -4.22 -4.25 -24.27
CA TYR A 343 -2.89 -4.21 -24.90
C TYR A 343 -2.90 -4.77 -26.32
N GLU A 344 -3.78 -5.73 -26.62
CA GLU A 344 -3.92 -6.30 -27.95
C GLU A 344 -4.42 -5.26 -28.95
N TYR A 345 -5.47 -4.50 -28.59
CA TYR A 345 -5.94 -3.39 -29.42
C TYR A 345 -4.84 -2.35 -29.63
N ILE A 346 -4.14 -1.95 -28.56
CA ILE A 346 -3.08 -0.93 -28.65
C ILE A 346 -1.93 -1.42 -29.53
N TYR A 347 -1.49 -2.67 -29.37
CA TYR A 347 -0.48 -3.28 -30.23
C TYR A 347 -0.93 -3.28 -31.69
N ASN A 348 -2.14 -3.78 -31.97
CA ASN A 348 -2.68 -3.84 -33.32
C ASN A 348 -2.85 -2.46 -33.94
N TYR A 349 -3.25 -1.45 -33.15
CA TYR A 349 -3.41 -0.09 -33.64
C TYR A 349 -2.13 0.47 -34.29
N PHE A 350 -0.94 0.16 -33.77
CA PHE A 350 0.33 0.65 -34.31
C PHE A 350 1.08 -0.35 -35.18
N PHE A 351 1.02 -1.64 -34.86
CA PHE A 351 1.88 -2.67 -35.46
C PHE A 351 1.14 -3.67 -36.34
N ALA A 352 -0.19 -3.67 -36.31
CA ALA A 352 -1.04 -4.52 -37.16
C ALA A 352 -2.42 -3.87 -37.43
N PRO A 353 -2.47 -2.65 -38.03
CA PRO A 353 -3.67 -1.82 -38.04
C PRO A 353 -4.88 -2.47 -38.72
N ASP A 354 -4.65 -3.37 -39.67
CA ASP A 354 -5.71 -4.11 -40.35
C ASP A 354 -6.56 -4.97 -39.38
N GLN A 355 -5.99 -5.42 -38.26
CA GLN A 355 -6.72 -6.23 -37.26
C GLN A 355 -7.76 -5.44 -36.46
N VAL A 356 -7.59 -4.11 -36.39
CA VAL A 356 -8.46 -3.18 -35.65
C VAL A 356 -9.11 -2.12 -36.52
N LYS A 357 -8.97 -2.22 -37.85
CA LYS A 357 -9.58 -1.29 -38.80
C LYS A 357 -11.11 -1.27 -38.60
N GLY A 358 -11.65 -0.06 -38.39
CA GLY A 358 -13.08 0.13 -38.13
C GLY A 358 -13.55 -0.29 -36.74
N LYS A 359 -12.67 -0.80 -35.87
CA LYS A 359 -13.01 -1.16 -34.49
C LYS A 359 -12.65 -0.03 -33.54
N SER A 360 -13.59 0.36 -32.68
CA SER A 360 -13.33 1.28 -31.57
C SER A 360 -12.64 0.56 -30.41
N TYR A 361 -11.84 1.30 -29.64
CA TYR A 361 -11.23 0.77 -28.42
C TYR A 361 -12.31 0.42 -27.37
N SER A 362 -12.20 -0.78 -26.80
CA SER A 362 -12.88 -1.22 -25.58
C SER A 362 -11.89 -1.86 -24.61
N PRO A 363 -12.11 -1.76 -23.28
CA PRO A 363 -11.29 -2.44 -22.27
C PRO A 363 -11.31 -3.97 -22.46
N ALA A 364 -10.21 -4.65 -22.11
CA ALA A 364 -10.09 -6.10 -22.24
C ALA A 364 -11.14 -6.86 -21.41
N ASN A 365 -11.45 -6.34 -20.21
CA ASN A 365 -12.39 -6.92 -19.25
C ASN A 365 -13.53 -5.95 -18.92
N GLU A 366 -14.15 -5.34 -19.94
CA GLU A 366 -15.14 -4.26 -19.76
C GLU A 366 -16.31 -4.64 -18.84
N ALA A 367 -16.85 -5.86 -18.97
CA ALA A 367 -17.97 -6.32 -18.15
C ALA A 367 -17.59 -6.44 -16.67
N GLU A 368 -16.41 -7.01 -16.37
CA GLU A 368 -15.90 -7.14 -15.00
C GLU A 368 -15.60 -5.77 -14.38
N LEU A 369 -15.00 -4.87 -15.16
CA LEU A 369 -14.74 -3.49 -14.74
C LEU A 369 -16.04 -2.77 -14.37
N LYS A 370 -17.07 -2.83 -15.22
CA LYS A 370 -18.38 -2.23 -14.94
C LYS A 370 -19.00 -2.83 -13.67
N ALA A 371 -19.04 -4.15 -13.56
CA ALA A 371 -19.58 -4.82 -12.38
C ALA A 371 -18.85 -4.42 -11.08
N ARG A 372 -17.51 -4.30 -11.12
CA ARG A 372 -16.70 -3.89 -9.98
C ARG A 372 -16.92 -2.42 -9.59
N LEU A 373 -17.01 -1.51 -10.57
CA LEU A 373 -17.32 -0.09 -10.32
C LEU A 373 -18.74 0.11 -9.77
N GLU A 374 -19.72 -0.64 -10.30
CA GLU A 374 -21.08 -0.65 -9.76
C GLU A 374 -21.12 -1.17 -8.33
N ALA A 375 -20.31 -2.17 -7.97
CA ALA A 375 -20.23 -2.68 -6.62
C ALA A 375 -19.75 -1.62 -5.62
N TYR A 376 -18.79 -0.76 -6.01
CA TYR A 376 -18.40 0.41 -5.22
C TYR A 376 -19.55 1.41 -5.06
N GLY A 377 -20.27 1.69 -6.16
CA GLY A 377 -21.47 2.54 -6.15
C GLY A 377 -22.59 2.01 -5.24
N LYS A 378 -22.80 0.68 -5.19
CA LYS A 378 -23.80 0.02 -4.34
C LYS A 378 -23.41 0.00 -2.86
N ARG A 379 -22.12 -0.04 -2.54
CA ARG A 379 -21.62 0.13 -1.15
C ARG A 379 -21.83 1.55 -0.64
N ASN A 380 -21.79 2.55 -1.52
CA ASN A 380 -22.15 3.94 -1.20
C ASN A 380 -23.66 4.20 -1.24
N ALA A 381 -24.44 3.49 -2.07
CA ALA A 381 -25.91 3.51 -2.08
C ALA A 381 -26.54 2.83 -0.84
N TYR A 382 -25.71 2.28 0.04
CA TYR A 382 -26.04 2.05 1.44
C TYR A 382 -26.27 3.37 2.24
N THR A 383 -26.51 4.48 1.53
CA THR A 383 -27.19 5.68 2.00
C THR A 383 -28.70 5.56 1.71
N GLY A 384 -29.47 5.00 2.64
CA GLY A 384 -30.94 5.11 2.61
C GLY A 384 -31.67 4.07 3.44
N SER A 385 -31.22 2.83 3.37
CA SER A 385 -31.64 1.77 4.28
C SER A 385 -30.38 1.24 4.93
N ALA A 386 -30.22 1.47 6.24
CA ALA A 386 -29.40 0.59 7.06
C ALA A 386 -29.78 -0.87 6.71
N PRO A 387 -28.87 -1.85 6.80
CA PRO A 387 -29.34 -3.22 6.91
C PRO A 387 -30.23 -3.14 8.16
N PRO A 388 -31.37 -3.85 8.19
CA PRO A 388 -32.18 -3.83 9.40
C PRO A 388 -31.21 -4.04 10.56
N THR A 389 -31.14 -3.06 11.48
CA THR A 389 -30.64 -3.30 12.84
C THR A 389 -31.15 -4.69 13.16
N PRO A 390 -30.30 -5.69 13.49
CA PRO A 390 -30.78 -7.04 13.72
C PRO A 390 -32.06 -6.93 14.55
N ALA A 391 -33.16 -7.39 13.94
CA ALA A 391 -34.51 -7.06 14.36
C ALA A 391 -34.61 -7.26 15.88
N ASN A 392 -35.04 -6.22 16.60
CA ASN A 392 -35.27 -6.29 18.04
C ASN A 392 -34.15 -7.00 18.82
N LEU A 393 -32.95 -6.42 18.89
CA LEU A 393 -32.02 -6.82 19.95
C LEU A 393 -32.79 -6.80 21.30
N PRO A 394 -32.71 -7.85 22.12
CA PRO A 394 -33.36 -7.87 23.42
C PRO A 394 -33.00 -6.61 24.22
N ALA A 395 -33.89 -6.15 25.11
CA ALA A 395 -33.73 -4.85 25.81
C ALA A 395 -32.37 -4.69 26.55
N ASN A 396 -31.76 -5.80 26.97
CA ASN A 396 -30.47 -5.87 27.64
C ASN A 396 -29.26 -6.07 26.71
N VAL A 397 -29.45 -6.23 25.39
CA VAL A 397 -28.36 -6.44 24.43
C VAL A 397 -28.01 -5.13 23.73
N HIS A 398 -26.77 -4.67 23.92
CA HIS A 398 -26.23 -3.45 23.33
C HIS A 398 -25.63 -3.66 21.95
N PHE A 399 -25.00 -4.82 21.73
CA PHE A 399 -24.40 -5.23 20.46
C PHE A 399 -24.37 -6.76 20.35
N GLN A 400 -24.53 -7.30 19.13
CA GLN A 400 -24.39 -8.73 18.87
C GLN A 400 -23.96 -8.98 17.42
N GLU A 401 -22.98 -9.88 17.21
CA GLU A 401 -22.51 -10.34 15.91
C GLU A 401 -22.16 -11.83 15.96
N THR A 402 -22.62 -12.57 14.96
CA THR A 402 -22.42 -14.02 14.80
C THR A 402 -21.77 -14.37 13.46
N PHE A 403 -21.49 -13.37 12.61
CA PHE A 403 -20.98 -13.49 11.25
C PHE A 403 -21.82 -14.38 10.32
N SER A 404 -23.02 -14.78 10.75
CA SER A 404 -23.88 -15.72 10.02
C SER A 404 -24.56 -15.11 8.79
N LYS A 405 -24.57 -13.78 8.68
CA LYS A 405 -25.06 -13.04 7.51
C LYS A 405 -24.01 -12.95 6.39
N ASP A 406 -22.74 -13.21 6.72
CA ASP A 406 -21.61 -13.06 5.81
C ASP A 406 -21.36 -14.34 5.02
N ALA A 407 -20.93 -14.21 3.77
CA ALA A 407 -20.58 -15.36 2.95
C ALA A 407 -19.21 -15.92 3.38
N VAL A 408 -19.09 -17.25 3.42
CA VAL A 408 -17.79 -17.89 3.64
C VAL A 408 -16.79 -17.45 2.56
N GLY A 409 -15.60 -17.05 2.99
CA GLY A 409 -14.54 -16.47 2.15
C GLY A 409 -14.66 -14.96 1.95
N SER A 410 -15.76 -14.32 2.35
CA SER A 410 -15.89 -12.86 2.28
C SER A 410 -15.21 -12.18 3.47
N GLU A 411 -14.90 -10.90 3.29
CA GLU A 411 -14.62 -9.99 4.39
C GLU A 411 -15.86 -9.85 5.30
N PRO A 412 -15.71 -9.60 6.62
CA PRO A 412 -16.86 -9.40 7.51
C PRO A 412 -17.60 -8.10 7.15
N ALA A 413 -18.91 -8.18 6.90
CA ALA A 413 -19.75 -7.00 6.72
C ALA A 413 -19.89 -6.25 8.05
N ASP A 414 -20.00 -4.93 8.01
CA ASP A 414 -20.27 -4.08 9.18
C ASP A 414 -19.11 -4.02 10.21
N TRP A 415 -17.90 -4.40 9.80
CA TRP A 415 -16.67 -4.22 10.57
C TRP A 415 -15.69 -3.30 9.84
N TYR A 416 -14.94 -2.54 10.62
CA TYR A 416 -13.90 -1.64 10.15
C TYR A 416 -12.52 -2.19 10.46
N TYR A 417 -11.65 -2.17 9.46
CA TYR A 417 -10.23 -2.46 9.58
C TYR A 417 -9.50 -1.79 8.43
N TYR A 418 -8.22 -1.45 8.64
CA TYR A 418 -7.37 -0.99 7.56
C TYR A 418 -7.02 -2.16 6.63
N ARG A 419 -7.09 -1.94 5.32
CA ARG A 419 -6.79 -2.97 4.32
C ARG A 419 -5.29 -3.29 4.21
N THR A 420 -4.41 -2.55 4.89
CA THR A 420 -2.97 -2.83 4.99
C THR A 420 -2.69 -4.09 5.84
N GLY A 421 -1.67 -4.88 5.48
CA GLY A 421 -1.26 -6.12 6.18
C GLY A 421 -1.04 -7.32 5.25
N SER A 422 -0.48 -8.43 5.74
CA SER A 422 -0.10 -9.59 4.89
C SER A 422 -1.24 -10.57 4.62
N THR A 423 -2.21 -10.70 5.54
CA THR A 423 -3.31 -11.67 5.45
C THR A 423 -4.65 -10.96 5.70
N PRO A 424 -5.64 -11.07 4.79
CA PRO A 424 -6.94 -10.42 4.96
C PRO A 424 -7.77 -11.08 6.06
N PHE A 425 -8.74 -10.34 6.59
CA PHE A 425 -9.83 -10.91 7.37
C PHE A 425 -10.75 -11.71 6.46
N ALA A 426 -11.23 -12.86 6.93
CA ALA A 426 -12.17 -13.67 6.16
C ALA A 426 -13.15 -14.39 7.08
N VAL A 427 -14.41 -14.41 6.70
CA VAL A 427 -15.43 -15.25 7.32
C VAL A 427 -15.23 -16.69 6.86
N THR A 428 -15.26 -17.64 7.78
CA THR A 428 -14.95 -19.04 7.51
C THR A 428 -15.78 -19.99 8.38
N ASN A 429 -15.77 -21.26 8.01
CA ASN A 429 -16.31 -22.34 8.83
C ASN A 429 -15.15 -23.09 9.46
N LEU A 430 -15.20 -23.29 10.78
CA LEU A 430 -14.19 -24.06 11.50
C LEU A 430 -14.66 -25.50 11.71
N PRO A 431 -13.86 -26.51 11.29
CA PRO A 431 -14.19 -27.90 11.52
C PRO A 431 -14.47 -28.19 13.00
N GLY A 432 -15.56 -28.93 13.28
CA GLY A 432 -15.95 -29.29 14.64
C GLY A 432 -16.62 -28.18 15.45
N THR A 433 -16.91 -27.02 14.84
CA THR A 433 -17.69 -25.94 15.46
C THR A 433 -18.94 -25.62 14.63
N SER A 434 -19.93 -25.01 15.26
CA SER A 434 -21.12 -24.49 14.59
C SER A 434 -20.98 -23.01 14.26
N GLY A 435 -21.57 -22.58 13.15
CA GLY A 435 -21.66 -21.16 12.78
C GLY A 435 -20.45 -20.64 12.02
N ASN A 436 -20.52 -19.35 11.68
CA ASN A 436 -19.48 -18.64 10.95
C ASN A 436 -18.51 -17.98 11.92
N TRP A 437 -17.22 -18.01 11.56
CA TRP A 437 -16.14 -17.45 12.34
C TRP A 437 -15.39 -16.41 11.54
N LEU A 438 -14.92 -15.37 12.21
CA LEU A 438 -14.01 -14.40 11.61
C LEU A 438 -12.57 -14.86 11.81
N LYS A 439 -11.90 -15.24 10.73
CA LYS A 439 -10.44 -15.44 10.71
C LYS A 439 -9.74 -14.09 10.81
N MET A 440 -8.88 -13.96 11.82
CA MET A 440 -8.19 -12.71 12.12
C MET A 440 -7.01 -12.47 11.16
N GLY A 441 -7.01 -11.32 10.48
CA GLY A 441 -5.89 -10.88 9.64
C GLY A 441 -4.65 -10.52 10.46
N VAL A 442 -3.47 -10.55 9.81
CA VAL A 442 -2.17 -10.32 10.46
C VAL A 442 -1.69 -8.89 10.24
N GLY A 443 -1.15 -8.27 11.28
CA GLY A 443 -0.56 -6.92 11.24
C GLY A 443 -1.59 -5.78 11.16
N ARG A 444 -2.85 -6.06 11.51
CA ARG A 444 -3.97 -5.13 11.40
C ARG A 444 -5.01 -5.36 12.50
N SER A 445 -5.71 -4.30 12.86
CA SER A 445 -6.77 -4.30 13.88
C SER A 445 -8.15 -4.24 13.24
N ILE A 446 -9.15 -4.82 13.90
CA ILE A 446 -10.54 -4.79 13.44
C ILE A 446 -11.50 -4.36 14.57
N LYS A 447 -12.52 -3.57 14.24
CA LYS A 447 -13.55 -3.10 15.17
C LYS A 447 -14.95 -3.14 14.56
N PRO A 448 -16.02 -3.32 15.35
CA PRO A 448 -17.38 -3.25 14.83
C PRO A 448 -17.72 -1.81 14.42
N MET A 449 -18.32 -1.64 13.24
CA MET A 449 -18.61 -0.30 12.69
C MET A 449 -19.81 0.36 13.35
N TYR A 450 -20.79 -0.44 13.78
CA TYR A 450 -22.07 0.03 14.33
C TYR A 450 -22.20 -0.19 15.84
N LEU A 451 -21.08 -0.37 16.54
CA LEU A 451 -21.09 -0.38 17.99
C LEU A 451 -21.58 0.99 18.48
N LYS A 452 -22.70 1.00 19.21
CA LYS A 452 -23.20 2.23 19.82
C LYS A 452 -22.22 2.68 20.91
N ALA A 453 -21.69 3.90 20.77
CA ALA A 453 -20.86 4.54 21.78
C ALA A 453 -21.67 5.60 22.55
N PRO A 454 -21.42 5.80 23.85
CA PRO A 454 -20.54 4.96 24.67
C PRO A 454 -21.15 3.57 24.94
N LEU A 455 -20.31 2.63 25.34
CA LEU A 455 -20.73 1.38 25.96
C LEU A 455 -21.51 1.68 27.25
N PRO A 456 -22.42 0.79 27.68
CA PRO A 456 -23.11 0.93 28.95
C PRO A 456 -22.12 1.07 30.11
N LYS A 457 -22.51 1.78 31.18
CA LYS A 457 -21.65 1.98 32.36
C LYS A 457 -21.27 0.64 33.00
N ASN A 458 -22.25 -0.23 33.16
CA ASN A 458 -22.09 -1.60 33.60
C ASN A 458 -22.41 -2.50 32.40
N PHE A 459 -21.47 -3.35 32.00
CA PHE A 459 -21.65 -4.20 30.83
C PHE A 459 -20.88 -5.51 30.94
N THR A 460 -21.38 -6.48 30.19
CA THR A 460 -20.72 -7.76 29.95
C THR A 460 -20.44 -7.89 28.47
N LEU A 461 -19.17 -8.08 28.10
CA LEU A 461 -18.74 -8.37 26.73
C LEU A 461 -18.35 -9.84 26.63
N GLU A 462 -19.01 -10.57 25.75
CA GLU A 462 -18.82 -11.99 25.51
C GLU A 462 -18.31 -12.21 24.08
N TYR A 463 -17.40 -13.15 23.89
CA TYR A 463 -16.97 -13.61 22.57
C TYR A 463 -16.30 -14.98 22.67
N ASP A 464 -16.36 -15.74 21.59
CA ASP A 464 -15.61 -16.98 21.46
C ASP A 464 -14.30 -16.74 20.72
N VAL A 465 -13.26 -17.47 21.13
CA VAL A 465 -11.96 -17.51 20.47
C VAL A 465 -11.68 -18.95 20.04
N ALA A 466 -11.17 -19.13 18.83
CA ALA A 466 -10.72 -20.43 18.34
C ALA A 466 -9.33 -20.34 17.68
N THR A 467 -8.65 -21.48 17.57
CA THR A 467 -7.38 -21.64 16.87
C THR A 467 -7.38 -22.91 16.02
N ASP A 468 -6.45 -23.03 15.07
CA ASP A 468 -6.32 -24.24 14.25
C ASP A 468 -6.01 -25.47 15.13
N ASN A 469 -6.58 -26.61 14.75
CA ASN A 469 -6.39 -27.86 15.49
C ASN A 469 -5.00 -28.46 15.27
N GLY A 470 -4.41 -29.04 16.31
CA GLY A 470 -3.21 -29.86 16.20
C GLY A 470 -1.93 -29.09 15.87
N PHE A 471 -1.84 -27.81 16.19
CA PHE A 471 -0.58 -27.06 16.03
C PHE A 471 0.55 -27.72 16.84
N SER A 472 1.75 -27.77 16.25
CA SER A 472 2.95 -28.43 16.81
C SER A 472 3.91 -27.46 17.52
N GLY A 473 3.72 -26.15 17.32
CA GLY A 473 4.47 -25.12 18.04
C GLY A 473 4.13 -25.09 19.53
N ARG A 474 4.93 -24.33 20.31
CA ARG A 474 4.72 -24.17 21.75
C ARG A 474 3.45 -23.37 22.08
N THR A 475 3.07 -22.43 21.22
CA THR A 475 1.87 -21.60 21.33
C THR A 475 1.07 -21.68 20.03
N GLY A 476 -0.25 -21.60 20.14
CA GLY A 476 -1.16 -21.53 19.00
C GLY A 476 -1.59 -20.10 18.68
N GLY A 477 -2.82 -19.98 18.17
CA GLY A 477 -3.45 -18.70 17.87
C GLY A 477 -3.61 -17.82 19.11
N ALA A 478 -3.38 -16.52 18.94
CA ALA A 478 -3.53 -15.52 19.98
C ALA A 478 -4.26 -14.27 19.48
N VAL A 479 -5.23 -13.81 20.27
CA VAL A 479 -6.01 -12.60 20.00
C VAL A 479 -5.91 -11.65 21.18
N GLU A 480 -5.86 -10.35 20.89
CA GLU A 480 -5.92 -9.30 21.89
C GLU A 480 -7.14 -8.42 21.63
N LEU A 481 -8.04 -8.38 22.60
CA LEU A 481 -9.14 -7.43 22.67
C LEU A 481 -8.67 -6.17 23.42
N MET A 482 -9.02 -5.01 22.91
CA MET A 482 -8.80 -3.72 23.56
C MET A 482 -10.13 -2.97 23.68
N ILE A 483 -10.54 -2.67 24.91
CA ILE A 483 -11.69 -1.83 25.25
C ILE A 483 -11.13 -0.47 25.65
N THR A 484 -11.49 0.62 24.96
CA THR A 484 -10.86 1.93 25.20
C THR A 484 -11.85 3.06 25.41
N SER A 485 -11.49 4.00 26.29
CA SER A 485 -12.22 5.23 26.51
C SER A 485 -11.98 6.30 25.46
N ARG A 486 -11.08 6.03 24.49
CA ARG A 486 -10.69 6.99 23.48
C ARG A 486 -11.93 7.54 22.79
N PRO A 487 -12.18 8.86 22.85
CA PRO A 487 -13.25 9.44 22.09
C PRO A 487 -12.93 9.22 20.62
N LEU A 488 -13.93 8.71 19.93
CA LEU A 488 -13.93 8.76 18.48
C LEU A 488 -13.95 10.23 18.06
N SER A 489 -13.19 10.57 17.01
CA SER A 489 -13.34 11.89 16.40
C SER A 489 -14.77 12.08 15.88
N ALA A 490 -15.16 13.30 15.50
CA ALA A 490 -16.44 13.53 14.81
C ALA A 490 -16.62 12.66 13.54
N ASN A 491 -15.53 12.08 13.06
CA ASN A 491 -15.42 11.24 11.88
C ASN A 491 -15.22 9.76 12.24
N ASN A 492 -15.46 9.34 13.49
CA ASN A 492 -15.32 7.95 13.97
C ASN A 492 -13.94 7.31 13.75
N SER A 493 -12.92 8.13 13.50
CA SER A 493 -11.51 7.75 13.53
C SER A 493 -10.97 7.79 14.97
N GLU A 494 -9.94 7.00 15.24
CA GLU A 494 -9.23 7.13 16.53
C GLU A 494 -8.59 8.52 16.61
N THR A 495 -8.89 9.25 17.67
CA THR A 495 -8.17 10.49 17.99
C THR A 495 -6.73 10.14 18.38
N LYS A 496 -5.77 11.04 18.12
CA LYS A 496 -4.35 10.82 18.47
C LYS A 496 -4.26 10.43 19.96
N SER A 497 -3.71 9.25 20.21
CA SER A 497 -3.51 8.68 21.55
C SER A 497 -2.88 9.69 22.49
N ASN A 498 -3.57 10.04 23.57
CA ASN A 498 -2.93 10.67 24.72
C ASN A 498 -2.73 9.58 25.78
N LEU A 499 -1.54 8.96 25.75
CA LEU A 499 -1.16 7.83 26.61
C LEU A 499 -1.33 8.11 28.11
N LEU A 500 -1.49 9.38 28.51
CA LEU A 500 -1.67 9.81 29.89
C LEU A 500 -3.13 10.03 30.31
N LYS A 501 -4.10 9.98 29.39
CA LYS A 501 -5.52 10.29 29.67
C LYS A 501 -6.52 9.20 29.28
N ASP A 502 -6.13 8.27 28.40
CA ASP A 502 -7.04 7.23 27.91
C ASP A 502 -7.03 6.00 28.83
N ALA A 503 -8.19 5.61 29.37
CA ALA A 503 -8.36 4.34 30.05
C ALA A 503 -8.53 3.21 29.02
N SER A 504 -7.88 2.07 29.29
CA SER A 504 -8.02 0.88 28.46
C SER A 504 -8.04 -0.39 29.28
N ILE A 505 -8.84 -1.36 28.84
CA ILE A 505 -8.81 -2.74 29.30
C ILE A 505 -8.34 -3.57 28.10
N THR A 506 -7.19 -4.22 28.24
CA THR A 506 -6.63 -5.11 27.23
C THR A 506 -6.75 -6.54 27.73
N VAL A 507 -7.35 -7.43 26.94
CA VAL A 507 -7.53 -8.84 27.24
C VAL A 507 -6.86 -9.67 26.14
N ARG A 508 -5.71 -10.28 26.47
CA ARG A 508 -4.98 -11.19 25.58
C ARG A 508 -5.34 -12.63 25.91
N VAL A 509 -5.71 -13.39 24.89
CA VAL A 509 -6.07 -14.81 24.96
C VAL A 509 -5.15 -15.56 24.00
N GLU A 510 -4.36 -16.50 24.51
CA GLU A 510 -3.35 -17.23 23.75
C GLU A 510 -3.45 -18.74 24.03
N ALA A 511 -3.53 -19.54 22.96
CA ALA A 511 -3.55 -21.00 23.06
C ALA A 511 -2.15 -21.55 23.39
N GLY A 512 -2.09 -22.53 24.28
CA GLY A 512 -0.85 -23.25 24.60
C GLY A 512 -0.79 -24.64 24.01
N ASN A 513 0.40 -25.22 23.94
CA ASN A 513 0.54 -26.66 23.69
C ASN A 513 0.38 -27.43 25.00
N GLU A 514 -0.47 -28.47 25.05
CA GLU A 514 -0.65 -29.28 26.27
C GLU A 514 0.66 -29.95 26.73
N ALA A 515 1.60 -30.19 25.83
CA ALA A 515 2.94 -30.70 26.18
C ALA A 515 3.76 -29.70 27.01
N ASP A 516 3.41 -28.41 26.96
CA ASP A 516 4.11 -27.30 27.59
C ASP A 516 3.33 -26.70 28.78
N ASP A 517 2.28 -27.37 29.26
CA ASP A 517 1.36 -26.89 30.32
C ASP A 517 2.05 -26.50 31.64
N ALA A 518 3.20 -27.13 31.94
CA ALA A 518 4.01 -26.85 33.13
C ALA A 518 5.07 -25.76 32.91
N SER A 519 5.17 -25.21 31.70
CA SER A 519 6.19 -24.22 31.31
C SER A 519 5.63 -22.79 31.27
N ASN A 520 6.48 -21.84 30.88
CA ASN A 520 6.09 -20.46 30.59
C ASN A 520 5.40 -20.30 29.22
N TYR A 521 5.30 -21.37 28.43
CA TYR A 521 4.66 -21.39 27.11
C TYR A 521 3.25 -22.00 27.12
N ARG A 522 2.71 -22.26 28.31
CA ARG A 522 1.31 -22.67 28.50
C ARG A 522 0.35 -21.61 27.96
N GLY A 523 -0.90 -22.02 27.73
CA GLY A 523 -1.97 -21.09 27.35
C GLY A 523 -2.11 -19.98 28.40
N LEU A 524 -2.42 -18.77 27.95
CA LEU A 524 -2.43 -17.59 28.79
C LEU A 524 -3.64 -16.70 28.52
N LEU A 525 -4.33 -16.34 29.61
CA LEU A 525 -5.21 -15.19 29.65
C LEU A 525 -4.49 -14.08 30.42
N ARG A 526 -4.27 -12.92 29.79
CA ARG A 526 -3.67 -11.75 30.43
C ARG A 526 -4.61 -10.57 30.30
N VAL A 527 -4.90 -9.91 31.42
CA VAL A 527 -5.66 -8.67 31.46
C VAL A 527 -4.75 -7.54 31.93
N LYS A 528 -4.78 -6.42 31.21
CA LYS A 528 -4.08 -5.19 31.58
C LYS A 528 -5.07 -4.05 31.61
N ILE A 529 -5.04 -3.25 32.67
CA ILE A 529 -5.83 -2.03 32.77
C ILE A 529 -4.88 -0.84 32.87
N SER A 530 -5.06 0.12 31.98
CA SER A 530 -4.27 1.36 31.92
C SER A 530 -5.10 2.53 32.45
N ASN A 531 -4.43 3.55 33.02
CA ASN A 531 -5.03 4.76 33.60
C ASN A 531 -5.83 4.57 34.91
N THR A 532 -5.41 3.62 35.74
CA THR A 532 -5.88 3.41 37.13
C THR A 532 -4.85 4.06 38.08
N PRO A 533 -5.23 4.53 39.29
CA PRO A 533 -4.70 5.76 39.89
C PRO A 533 -3.17 5.88 40.00
N GLU A 534 -2.71 7.12 39.87
CA GLU A 534 -1.35 7.57 40.20
C GLU A 534 -1.01 7.15 41.63
N VAL A 535 -0.06 6.23 41.78
CA VAL A 535 0.98 6.12 42.82
C VAL A 535 1.40 4.64 42.88
N ASN A 536 2.34 4.28 42.03
CA ASN A 536 3.53 3.62 42.53
C ASN A 536 4.66 4.63 42.31
N GLU A 537 4.83 5.52 43.27
CA GLU A 537 5.82 6.62 43.25
C GLU A 537 7.25 6.13 43.02
N GLU A 538 7.50 4.84 43.20
CA GLU A 538 8.82 4.23 43.06
C GLU A 538 9.30 4.12 41.61
N ASN A 539 8.43 4.08 40.58
CA ASN A 539 8.86 3.71 39.21
C ASN A 539 8.13 4.40 38.04
N PHE A 540 7.26 5.39 38.25
CA PHE A 540 6.59 6.18 37.18
C PHE A 540 5.77 5.38 36.12
N VAL A 541 5.44 4.09 36.34
CA VAL A 541 4.63 3.27 35.42
C VAL A 541 3.21 3.09 35.95
N LYS A 542 2.20 3.57 35.19
CA LYS A 542 0.77 3.43 35.51
C LYS A 542 0.20 2.09 35.03
N GLY A 543 -0.75 1.52 35.76
CA GLY A 543 -1.58 0.39 35.34
C GLY A 543 -1.37 -0.91 36.12
N ILE A 544 -2.38 -1.78 36.03
CA ILE A 544 -2.49 -3.04 36.75
C ILE A 544 -2.64 -4.21 35.78
N THR A 545 -2.20 -5.39 36.19
CA THR A 545 -2.29 -6.61 35.39
C THR A 545 -2.70 -7.81 36.22
N ALA A 546 -3.42 -8.72 35.58
CA ALA A 546 -3.74 -10.05 36.11
C ALA A 546 -3.47 -11.08 35.01
N GLU A 547 -2.96 -12.24 35.41
CA GLU A 547 -2.68 -13.36 34.51
C GLU A 547 -3.31 -14.63 35.04
N TYR A 548 -3.82 -15.46 34.13
CA TYR A 548 -4.41 -16.74 34.45
C TYR A 548 -3.92 -17.81 33.45
N PRO A 549 -3.32 -18.92 33.91
CA PRO A 549 -2.98 -20.06 33.07
C PRO A 549 -4.22 -20.66 32.39
N LEU A 550 -4.28 -20.62 31.06
CA LEU A 550 -5.46 -20.97 30.27
C LEU A 550 -5.39 -22.41 29.74
N LYS A 551 -5.60 -23.41 30.62
CA LYS A 551 -5.63 -24.85 30.25
C LYS A 551 -6.86 -25.29 29.46
N ALA A 552 -7.81 -24.38 29.28
CA ALA A 552 -9.03 -24.61 28.51
C ALA A 552 -8.86 -24.29 27.01
N PHE A 553 -7.74 -23.68 26.61
CA PHE A 553 -7.48 -23.28 25.23
C PHE A 553 -6.10 -23.75 24.78
N THR A 554 -6.07 -24.87 24.04
CA THR A 554 -4.85 -25.62 23.72
C THR A 554 -4.88 -26.17 22.29
N ASN A 555 -3.80 -26.85 21.86
CA ASN A 555 -3.75 -27.57 20.60
C ASN A 555 -4.75 -28.74 20.48
N ARG A 556 -5.36 -29.17 21.59
CA ARG A 556 -6.45 -30.17 21.62
C ARG A 556 -7.80 -29.58 21.97
N LYS A 557 -7.82 -28.49 22.74
CA LYS A 557 -9.02 -27.73 23.11
C LYS A 557 -9.02 -26.40 22.36
N THR A 558 -9.48 -26.45 21.12
CA THR A 558 -9.18 -25.42 20.12
C THR A 558 -10.14 -24.23 20.14
N SER A 559 -11.04 -24.15 21.12
CA SER A 559 -11.94 -23.01 21.32
C SER A 559 -12.21 -22.74 22.79
N VAL A 560 -12.50 -21.48 23.10
CA VAL A 560 -12.79 -21.02 24.46
C VAL A 560 -13.77 -19.84 24.42
N HIS A 561 -14.70 -19.81 25.37
CA HIS A 561 -15.61 -18.69 25.59
C HIS A 561 -15.02 -17.72 26.60
N ILE A 562 -14.98 -16.43 26.25
CA ILE A 562 -14.45 -15.35 27.08
C ILE A 562 -15.57 -14.36 27.40
N SER A 563 -15.69 -13.99 28.67
CA SER A 563 -16.62 -12.94 29.11
C SER A 563 -15.88 -11.93 30.00
N VAL A 564 -15.99 -10.65 29.66
CA VAL A 564 -15.37 -9.53 30.36
C VAL A 564 -16.49 -8.70 30.99
N GLN A 565 -16.52 -8.67 32.32
CA GLN A 565 -17.53 -7.94 33.10
C GLN A 565 -16.93 -6.67 33.65
N VAL A 566 -17.58 -5.54 33.38
CA VAL A 566 -17.27 -4.25 33.97
C VAL A 566 -18.48 -3.79 34.77
N LYS A 567 -18.33 -3.71 36.09
CA LYS A 567 -19.42 -3.35 37.01
C LYS A 567 -18.92 -2.40 38.08
N ASP A 568 -19.44 -1.18 38.09
CA ASP A 568 -19.09 -0.12 39.04
C ASP A 568 -17.57 0.09 39.16
N GLY A 569 -16.87 0.04 38.02
CA GLY A 569 -15.41 0.16 37.92
C GLY A 569 -14.63 -1.14 38.14
N ALA A 570 -15.24 -2.18 38.73
CA ALA A 570 -14.61 -3.47 38.90
C ALA A 570 -14.58 -4.26 37.58
N VAL A 571 -13.44 -4.87 37.28
CA VAL A 571 -13.25 -5.71 36.08
C VAL A 571 -13.06 -7.16 36.51
N SER A 572 -13.87 -8.07 35.95
CA SER A 572 -13.71 -9.52 36.10
C SER A 572 -13.68 -10.19 34.73
N VAL A 573 -12.97 -11.31 34.61
CA VAL A 573 -12.96 -12.11 33.39
C VAL A 573 -13.33 -13.55 33.69
N LEU A 574 -14.24 -14.08 32.88
CA LEU A 574 -14.70 -15.45 32.93
C LEU A 574 -14.19 -16.22 31.71
N VAL A 575 -13.87 -17.48 31.94
CA VAL A 575 -13.53 -18.47 30.92
C VAL A 575 -14.52 -19.60 31.02
N ASN A 576 -15.24 -19.90 29.93
CA ASN A 576 -16.30 -20.91 29.90
C ASN A 576 -17.27 -20.77 31.09
N ASN A 577 -17.74 -19.55 31.33
CA ASN A 577 -18.66 -19.16 32.41
C ASN A 577 -18.12 -19.29 33.85
N ASN A 578 -16.83 -19.59 34.03
CA ASN A 578 -16.19 -19.61 35.35
C ASN A 578 -15.36 -18.34 35.54
N VAL A 579 -15.54 -17.64 36.66
CA VAL A 579 -14.72 -16.46 37.00
C VAL A 579 -13.28 -16.90 37.27
N VAL A 580 -12.34 -16.45 36.45
CA VAL A 580 -10.91 -16.80 36.54
C VAL A 580 -10.00 -15.63 36.91
N ILE A 581 -10.45 -14.40 36.65
CA ILE A 581 -9.78 -13.18 37.12
C ILE A 581 -10.84 -12.32 37.81
N LYS A 582 -10.60 -12.02 39.09
CA LYS A 582 -11.38 -11.15 39.96
C LYS A 582 -10.65 -9.82 40.19
N PRO A 583 -11.34 -8.78 40.66
CA PRO A 583 -10.70 -7.50 40.97
C PRO A 583 -9.52 -7.61 41.95
N SER A 584 -9.58 -8.57 42.89
CA SER A 584 -8.52 -8.87 43.86
C SER A 584 -7.25 -9.47 43.27
N ASP A 585 -7.30 -9.99 42.03
CA ASP A 585 -6.19 -10.72 41.42
C ASP A 585 -5.23 -9.76 40.70
N PHE A 586 -5.67 -8.52 40.46
CA PHE A 586 -4.85 -7.50 39.83
C PHE A 586 -3.71 -7.05 40.74
N LYS A 587 -2.52 -6.98 40.15
CA LYS A 587 -1.31 -6.49 40.79
C LYS A 587 -0.77 -5.30 40.01
N MET A 588 -0.02 -4.44 40.69
CA MET A 588 0.75 -3.42 39.99
C MET A 588 1.71 -4.09 39.02
N THR A 589 1.93 -3.47 37.86
CA THR A 589 2.82 -4.02 36.80
C THR A 589 4.22 -4.37 37.35
N TYR A 590 4.67 -3.66 38.41
CA TYR A 590 5.86 -4.01 39.19
C TYR A 590 5.53 -4.08 40.70
N GLY A 591 5.10 -5.26 41.16
CA GLY A 591 5.47 -5.79 42.50
C GLY A 591 4.58 -5.50 43.72
N GLY A 592 3.60 -4.59 43.66
CA GLY A 592 2.73 -4.28 44.81
C GLY A 592 1.32 -4.87 44.73
N ALA A 593 0.70 -5.15 45.88
CA ALA A 593 -0.74 -5.34 45.96
C ALA A 593 -1.44 -4.02 45.55
N CYS A 594 -2.41 -4.12 44.65
CA CYS A 594 -3.14 -2.96 44.19
C CYS A 594 -4.17 -2.53 45.25
N LYS A 595 -4.17 -1.24 45.64
CA LYS A 595 -5.09 -0.67 46.65
C LYS A 595 -6.44 -0.25 46.06
N LEU A 596 -6.45 0.17 44.79
CA LEU A 596 -7.63 0.59 44.03
C LEU A 596 -7.58 -0.10 42.66
N CYS A 597 -8.28 -1.23 42.54
CA CYS A 597 -8.18 -2.11 41.37
C CYS A 597 -9.44 -2.02 40.53
N GLY A 598 -9.27 -1.76 39.25
CA GLY A 598 -10.35 -1.51 38.32
C GLY A 598 -10.23 -0.14 37.67
N VAL A 599 -11.23 0.21 36.88
CA VAL A 599 -11.32 1.47 36.15
C VAL A 599 -12.11 2.50 36.97
N ASP A 600 -11.91 3.79 36.73
CA ASP A 600 -12.73 4.83 37.37
C ASP A 600 -14.23 4.54 37.10
N PRO A 601 -15.10 4.46 38.11
CA PRO A 601 -16.54 4.23 37.89
C PRO A 601 -17.22 5.31 37.05
N ALA A 602 -16.65 6.50 36.92
CA ALA A 602 -17.09 7.55 36.00
C ALA A 602 -16.59 7.34 34.56
N GLN A 603 -15.66 6.40 34.34
CA GLN A 603 -15.09 6.10 33.04
C GLN A 603 -16.15 5.56 32.09
N SER A 604 -16.20 6.14 30.90
CA SER A 604 -17.00 5.64 29.78
C SER A 604 -16.08 5.06 28.71
N PHE A 605 -16.43 3.88 28.19
CA PHE A 605 -15.73 3.23 27.08
C PHE A 605 -16.47 3.45 25.77
N SER A 606 -15.74 3.68 24.69
CA SER A 606 -16.34 4.04 23.40
C SER A 606 -15.99 3.07 22.28
N ASN A 607 -14.98 2.21 22.46
CA ASN A 607 -14.43 1.39 21.39
C ASN A 607 -14.09 -0.03 21.85
N LEU A 608 -14.23 -0.97 20.91
CA LEU A 608 -13.77 -2.35 20.98
C LEU A 608 -12.89 -2.64 19.76
N LEU A 609 -11.68 -3.15 19.97
CA LEU A 609 -10.71 -3.43 18.92
C LEU A 609 -10.11 -4.82 19.13
N TRP A 610 -9.96 -5.61 18.08
CA TRP A 610 -9.28 -6.90 18.12
C TRP A 610 -8.03 -6.90 17.25
N ASN A 611 -6.96 -7.50 17.77
CA ASN A 611 -5.68 -7.71 17.10
C ASN A 611 -5.34 -9.20 17.04
N ASN A 612 -4.81 -9.66 15.91
CA ASN A 612 -4.10 -10.94 15.85
C ASN A 612 -2.67 -10.73 16.39
N VAL A 613 -2.35 -11.40 17.50
CA VAL A 613 -1.03 -11.33 18.16
C VAL A 613 -0.33 -12.69 18.17
N THR A 614 -0.70 -13.58 17.24
CA THR A 614 -0.15 -14.93 17.10
C THR A 614 1.33 -14.88 16.70
N ASN A 615 2.18 -15.61 17.45
CA ASN A 615 3.63 -15.64 17.21
C ASN A 615 3.99 -16.19 15.82
N ASP A 616 3.36 -17.30 15.39
CA ASP A 616 3.50 -17.87 14.04
C ASP A 616 2.17 -17.84 13.28
N SER A 617 1.74 -16.63 12.97
CA SER A 617 0.47 -16.38 12.27
C SER A 617 0.41 -16.90 10.82
N LYS A 618 1.54 -17.37 10.26
CA LYS A 618 1.57 -18.02 8.94
C LYS A 618 1.20 -19.50 9.04
N ALA A 619 1.62 -20.17 10.12
CA ALA A 619 1.35 -21.58 10.34
C ALA A 619 0.06 -21.85 11.11
N VAL A 620 -0.37 -20.90 11.97
CA VAL A 620 -1.52 -21.09 12.87
C VAL A 620 -2.48 -19.90 12.80
N GLY A 621 -3.75 -20.19 12.53
CA GLY A 621 -4.86 -19.26 12.55
C GLY A 621 -5.42 -19.01 13.95
N VAL A 622 -6.01 -17.82 14.10
CA VAL A 622 -6.86 -17.45 15.24
C VAL A 622 -8.16 -16.84 14.71
N TYR A 623 -9.25 -17.13 15.40
CA TYR A 623 -10.60 -16.83 14.96
C TYR A 623 -11.41 -16.25 16.12
N ILE A 624 -12.34 -15.35 15.82
CA ILE A 624 -13.32 -14.85 16.79
C ILE A 624 -14.75 -15.09 16.30
N GLY A 625 -15.67 -15.31 17.22
CA GLY A 625 -17.08 -15.58 16.94
C GLY A 625 -17.99 -15.10 18.08
N ASN A 626 -19.30 -15.05 17.82
CA ASN A 626 -20.35 -14.82 18.82
C ASN A 626 -20.10 -13.60 19.73
N VAL A 627 -19.71 -12.47 19.15
CA VAL A 627 -19.40 -11.24 19.89
C VAL A 627 -20.69 -10.61 20.38
N LYS A 628 -20.81 -10.34 21.68
CA LYS A 628 -22.02 -9.79 22.29
C LYS A 628 -21.69 -8.82 23.43
N VAL A 629 -22.38 -7.69 23.48
CA VAL A 629 -22.32 -6.74 24.61
C VAL A 629 -23.70 -6.67 25.25
N MET A 630 -23.77 -6.90 26.54
CA MET A 630 -24.98 -6.81 27.35
C MET A 630 -24.87 -5.69 28.37
N ARG A 631 -26.02 -5.09 28.71
CA ARG A 631 -26.20 -4.16 29.83
C ARG A 631 -26.37 -4.97 31.11
N GLU A 632 -25.63 -4.60 32.14
CA GLU A 632 -25.73 -5.18 33.50
C GLU A 632 -26.59 -4.33 34.43
#